data_AF-A0A7S3BZB1-F1
#
_entry.id   AF-A0A7S3BZB1-F1
#
_cell.length_a   1.000
_cell.length_b   1.000
_cell.length_c   1.000
_cell.angle_alpha   90.00
_cell.angle_beta   90.00
_cell.angle_gamma   90.00
#
_symmetry.space_group_name_H-M   'P 1'
#
loop_
_entity.id
_entity.type
_entity.pdbx_description
1 polymer ?
#
loop_
_entity_poly.entity_id
_entity_poly.type
_entity_poly.pdbx_seq_one_letter_code
_entity_poly.pdbx_strand_id
1 'polypeptide(L)'
;AAANEYGSYRGKPIPSPLTRVDWWRVVLDEAQMVEGLSNATKMARRLRAHIRWCVTGTPVSSRGLEDLADLAAFLHAAPMDDPAAWRWVERAYACGEMAPLRRFARSVMWRSTKAEVESELQLPAQSENREMVCFSAVERHFYDSQQKECFSKLATDLRRGKINLQLSHMPQLLRLRQACDHPQVGEHGIGRGTAEQRLGGGAEPMSMEQVLDVMVSKARVEAEDSLRDVIACLNGLAGLALLSTEPGSRRSAVDCYREALKLGDEYANDRALRVHTDKLQQLHSLHNLAEALDGDGAAPLEADIPRTLRDSKLREEAEALRAQVSSERSNALGIKMLEHKAEADKVARLRREAINAGDMSASSWQPAWWVEALDYAKTTLGDSDCVARVRQYLESSRQMGADVERTGATTDHRSLFSFKDYDACAGLQYVLSTELDALEAARLKYVRVRDALAKAAKHPSHEITHKAGQCIFCRPPEYSANQDLIIPDKPELCLHCAEMRVLRTYEARLFDVRSYPKQRGTKLSVTDCVSKLLYSSKLSHHDTIDTKGVIADLVGAQHELVGHAQIYAKASDSERVLKFLVKHLTDQLKKIKDGKLKMEQLLLPLERLQLLKAAGERHLGVLQALRAEFLKSRPMLEAGRNMLHTMDELRQSSMRMQLRDPSLEAVSEYGALYMVSAGELAARNVTASNELSVHKAVLKHSTSQLRYLTGLAAKGAAAEEKRECPICQENDLAGDVGVLVCGHIMCYECCRKLVNRANKGQQRALDKGRDPRPIQCPTCRRSCGVADVRIVQKSGNSNGSSEKGGRAGPMAGAA
;
A
#
# COMPACT_ATOMS: atom_id res chain seq x y z
N ALA A 1 -47.89 -18.70 27.21
CA ALA A 1 -47.46 -17.36 26.78
C ALA A 1 -46.60 -16.71 27.88
N ALA A 2 -45.42 -17.27 28.12
CA ALA A 2 -44.42 -16.72 29.06
C ALA A 2 -43.05 -17.31 28.68
N ALA A 3 -42.31 -16.60 27.83
CA ALA A 3 -40.88 -16.79 27.57
C ALA A 3 -40.39 -15.69 26.61
N ASN A 4 -40.14 -14.48 27.13
CA ASN A 4 -39.38 -13.46 26.40
C ASN A 4 -38.76 -12.45 27.37
N GLU A 5 -37.91 -12.93 28.28
CA GLU A 5 -37.06 -12.08 29.15
C GLU A 5 -35.70 -12.74 29.39
N TYR A 6 -34.90 -12.96 28.36
CA TYR A 6 -33.44 -13.13 28.52
C TYR A 6 -32.69 -12.55 27.32
N GLY A 7 -32.91 -11.25 27.09
CA GLY A 7 -32.14 -10.45 26.13
C GLY A 7 -30.86 -9.90 26.76
N SER A 8 -29.70 -10.29 26.21
CA SER A 8 -28.47 -9.49 26.16
C SER A 8 -27.92 -8.89 27.47
N TYR A 9 -27.28 -9.72 28.31
CA TYR A 9 -26.20 -9.24 29.17
C TYR A 9 -24.91 -9.04 28.34
N ARG A 10 -24.88 -7.99 27.50
CA ARG A 10 -23.59 -7.36 27.13
C ARG A 10 -23.02 -6.80 28.43
N GLY A 11 -21.89 -7.32 28.89
CA GLY A 11 -21.25 -6.85 30.11
C GLY A 11 -21.15 -5.32 30.11
N LYS A 12 -21.86 -4.67 31.05
CA LYS A 12 -21.71 -3.24 31.26
C LYS A 12 -20.22 -2.99 31.56
N PRO A 13 -19.54 -2.09 30.85
CA PRO A 13 -18.13 -1.81 31.12
C PRO A 13 -17.99 -1.46 32.61
N ILE A 14 -17.09 -2.13 33.30
CA ILE A 14 -16.83 -1.89 34.72
C ILE A 14 -16.40 -0.42 34.84
N PRO A 15 -17.15 0.42 35.57
CA PRO A 15 -16.81 1.83 35.72
C PRO A 15 -15.42 1.98 36.32
N SER A 16 -14.62 2.93 35.80
CA SER A 16 -13.29 3.21 36.35
C SER A 16 -13.35 3.43 37.86
N PRO A 17 -12.46 2.81 38.66
CA PRO A 17 -12.41 3.00 40.11
C PRO A 17 -12.36 4.49 40.52
N LEU A 18 -11.74 5.33 39.68
CA LEU A 18 -11.61 6.78 39.91
C LEU A 18 -12.96 7.51 39.99
N THR A 19 -13.99 7.00 39.31
CA THR A 19 -15.35 7.59 39.32
C THR A 19 -16.17 7.20 40.56
N ARG A 20 -15.65 6.29 41.39
CA ARG A 20 -16.29 5.83 42.64
C ARG A 20 -15.66 6.45 43.89
N VAL A 21 -14.59 7.22 43.73
CA VAL A 21 -13.94 7.94 44.82
C VAL A 21 -14.50 9.36 44.85
N ASP A 22 -14.90 9.82 46.04
CA ASP A 22 -15.22 11.23 46.30
C ASP A 22 -13.92 11.95 46.64
N TRP A 23 -13.39 12.70 45.67
CA TRP A 23 -12.11 13.38 45.82
C TRP A 23 -12.25 14.65 46.64
N TRP A 24 -11.28 14.93 47.51
CA TRP A 24 -11.20 16.23 48.16
C TRP A 24 -10.91 17.35 47.15
N ARG A 25 -9.97 17.11 46.23
CA ARG A 25 -9.57 18.06 45.19
C ARG A 25 -9.23 17.34 43.90
N VAL A 26 -9.64 17.91 42.78
CA VAL A 26 -9.17 17.54 41.44
C VAL A 26 -8.52 18.76 40.80
N VAL A 27 -7.30 18.58 40.28
CA VAL A 27 -6.54 19.62 39.59
C VAL A 27 -6.28 19.14 38.17
N LEU A 28 -6.72 19.91 37.19
CA LEU A 28 -6.34 19.73 35.79
C LEU A 28 -5.14 20.63 35.51
N ASP A 29 -3.97 20.01 35.36
CA ASP A 29 -2.79 20.68 34.85
C ASP A 29 -2.82 20.68 33.32
N GLU A 30 -2.34 21.76 32.70
CA GLU A 30 -2.52 22.06 31.27
C GLU A 30 -3.97 21.87 30.81
N ALA A 31 -4.89 22.56 31.48
CA ALA A 31 -6.34 22.39 31.29
C ALA A 31 -6.81 22.51 29.83
N GLN A 32 -6.04 23.18 28.96
CA GLN A 32 -6.30 23.25 27.51
C GLN A 32 -6.20 21.89 26.79
N MET A 33 -5.56 20.89 27.39
CA MET A 33 -5.51 19.53 26.85
C MET A 33 -6.80 18.72 27.07
N VAL A 34 -7.69 19.20 27.95
CA VAL A 34 -8.95 18.53 28.34
C VAL A 34 -10.15 19.29 27.77
N GLU A 35 -9.99 19.81 26.55
CA GLU A 35 -10.97 20.59 25.81
C GLU A 35 -11.87 19.68 24.94
N GLY A 36 -13.17 19.97 24.89
CA GLY A 36 -14.13 19.42 23.92
C GLY A 36 -14.81 18.10 24.28
N LEU A 37 -15.32 17.41 23.26
CA LEU A 37 -16.09 16.16 23.40
C LEU A 37 -15.22 14.92 23.61
N SER A 38 -13.95 15.09 23.97
CA SER A 38 -13.01 14.00 24.18
C SER A 38 -13.49 13.06 25.30
N ASN A 39 -13.09 11.79 25.23
CA ASN A 39 -13.41 10.82 26.28
C ASN A 39 -12.73 11.18 27.61
N ALA A 40 -11.56 11.85 27.55
CA ALA A 40 -10.87 12.36 28.73
C ALA A 40 -11.68 13.46 29.43
N THR A 41 -12.19 14.44 28.68
CA THR A 41 -13.06 15.51 29.20
C THR A 41 -14.35 14.95 29.81
N LYS A 42 -14.99 14.00 29.13
CA LYS A 42 -16.18 13.31 29.65
C LYS A 42 -15.91 12.53 30.94
N MET A 43 -14.73 11.92 31.05
CA MET A 43 -14.31 11.19 32.26
C MET A 43 -13.98 12.14 33.40
N ALA A 44 -13.20 13.20 33.15
CA ALA A 44 -12.81 14.20 34.14
C ALA A 44 -14.04 14.87 34.77
N ARG A 45 -15.07 15.22 33.97
CA ARG A 45 -16.34 15.78 34.48
C ARG A 45 -17.10 14.83 35.41
N ARG A 46 -16.94 13.51 35.23
CA ARG A 46 -17.61 12.48 36.05
C ARG A 46 -16.91 12.23 37.38
N LEU A 47 -15.69 12.76 37.59
CA LEU A 47 -15.00 12.65 38.88
C LEU A 47 -15.74 13.48 39.93
N ARG A 48 -16.14 12.86 41.03
CA ARG A 48 -16.76 13.58 42.14
C ARG A 48 -15.67 14.27 42.93
N ALA A 49 -15.80 15.58 43.15
CA ALA A 49 -14.78 16.37 43.83
C ALA A 49 -15.39 17.55 44.58
N HIS A 50 -14.87 17.87 45.77
CA HIS A 50 -15.27 19.05 46.52
C HIS A 50 -14.63 20.33 45.98
N ILE A 51 -13.37 20.27 45.55
CA ILE A 51 -12.60 21.41 45.02
C ILE A 51 -12.10 21.07 43.61
N ARG A 52 -12.28 21.98 42.65
CA ARG A 52 -11.86 21.79 41.26
C ARG A 52 -11.01 22.95 40.78
N TRP A 53 -9.80 22.66 40.34
CA TRP A 53 -8.85 23.66 39.85
C TRP A 53 -8.46 23.35 38.41
N CYS A 54 -8.36 24.39 37.59
CA CYS A 54 -7.79 24.36 36.25
C CYS A 54 -6.53 25.22 36.26
N VAL A 55 -5.40 24.62 35.91
CA VAL A 55 -4.10 25.28 35.80
C VAL A 55 -3.72 25.24 34.33
N THR A 56 -3.49 26.40 33.72
CA THR A 56 -3.13 26.52 32.31
C THR A 56 -2.48 27.88 32.05
N GLY A 57 -1.45 27.90 31.22
CA GLY A 57 -0.86 29.15 30.71
C GLY A 57 -1.68 29.80 29.59
N THR A 58 -2.53 29.01 28.90
CA THR A 58 -3.29 29.42 27.71
C THR A 58 -4.72 28.85 27.78
N PRO A 59 -5.64 29.49 28.54
CA PRO A 59 -7.01 29.01 28.74
C PRO A 59 -7.92 29.13 27.50
N VAL A 60 -7.42 29.71 26.41
CA VAL A 60 -8.10 29.83 25.12
C VAL A 60 -7.13 29.33 24.08
N SER A 61 -7.51 28.27 23.34
CA SER A 61 -6.64 27.62 22.37
C SER A 61 -7.16 27.87 20.94
N SER A 62 -7.44 26.80 20.19
CA SER A 62 -7.87 26.81 18.80
C SER A 62 -9.38 26.94 18.60
N ARG A 63 -10.20 26.69 19.63
CA ARG A 63 -11.68 26.74 19.53
C ARG A 63 -12.27 28.01 20.16
N GLY A 64 -11.43 28.91 20.65
CA GLY A 64 -11.85 30.23 21.10
C GLY A 64 -12.67 30.17 22.39
N LEU A 65 -13.87 30.75 22.39
CA LEU A 65 -14.72 30.82 23.59
C LEU A 65 -15.33 29.49 24.03
N GLU A 66 -15.38 28.49 23.13
CA GLU A 66 -15.85 27.15 23.47
C GLU A 66 -14.94 26.47 24.50
N ASP A 67 -13.63 26.76 24.44
CA ASP A 67 -12.64 26.22 25.39
C ASP A 67 -12.95 26.66 26.82
N LEU A 68 -13.31 27.94 27.00
CA LEU A 68 -13.73 28.47 28.29
C LEU A 68 -15.06 27.91 28.78
N ALA A 69 -15.98 27.55 27.87
CA ALA A 69 -17.24 26.91 28.20
C ALA A 69 -17.02 25.52 28.83
N ASP A 70 -16.13 24.74 28.23
CA ASP A 70 -15.78 23.40 28.71
C ASP A 70 -15.11 23.47 30.09
N LEU A 71 -14.24 24.47 30.32
CA LEU A 71 -13.63 24.73 31.61
C LEU A 71 -14.67 25.17 32.66
N ALA A 72 -15.61 26.05 32.31
CA ALA A 72 -16.70 26.46 33.20
C ALA A 72 -17.56 25.25 33.62
N ALA A 73 -17.86 24.36 32.68
CA ALA A 73 -18.60 23.13 32.90
C ALA A 73 -17.82 22.08 33.70
N PHE A 74 -16.48 22.09 33.69
CA PHE A 74 -15.67 21.29 34.60
C PHE A 74 -15.62 21.91 36.00
N LEU A 75 -15.47 23.22 36.12
CA LEU A 75 -15.42 23.92 37.41
C LEU A 75 -16.77 23.93 38.15
N HIS A 76 -17.87 23.58 37.45
CA HIS A 76 -19.24 23.74 37.95
C HIS A 76 -19.54 25.19 38.32
N ALA A 77 -19.07 26.12 37.49
CA ALA A 77 -19.18 27.55 37.70
C ALA A 77 -20.58 28.08 37.35
N ALA A 78 -21.57 27.79 38.19
CA ALA A 78 -22.95 28.21 37.95
C ALA A 78 -23.11 29.75 37.89
N PRO A 79 -23.91 30.28 36.95
CA PRO A 79 -24.72 29.59 35.93
C PRO A 79 -23.98 29.32 34.60
N MET A 80 -22.68 29.62 34.52
CA MET A 80 -21.89 29.53 33.28
C MET A 80 -21.48 28.09 32.92
N ASP A 81 -21.77 27.12 33.78
CA ASP A 81 -21.65 25.69 33.51
C ASP A 81 -22.80 25.14 32.65
N ASP A 82 -23.89 25.91 32.49
CA ASP A 82 -25.00 25.61 31.58
C ASP A 82 -24.73 26.13 30.15
N PRO A 83 -24.78 25.28 29.12
CA PRO A 83 -24.59 25.70 27.73
C PRO A 83 -25.55 26.79 27.25
N ALA A 84 -26.79 26.84 27.76
CA ALA A 84 -27.74 27.87 27.33
C ALA A 84 -27.36 29.25 27.88
N ALA A 85 -26.91 29.32 29.13
CA ALA A 85 -26.34 30.51 29.74
C ALA A 85 -25.04 30.95 29.04
N TRP A 86 -24.14 30.01 28.71
CA TRP A 86 -22.88 30.33 28.04
C TRP A 86 -23.09 30.93 26.64
N ARG A 87 -24.06 30.44 25.86
CA ARG A 87 -24.41 30.99 24.54
C ARG A 87 -24.77 32.48 24.58
N TRP A 88 -25.25 33.00 25.71
CA TRP A 88 -25.49 34.43 25.85
C TRP A 88 -24.19 35.23 25.88
N VAL A 89 -23.16 34.72 26.57
CA VAL A 89 -21.81 35.31 26.60
C VAL A 89 -21.18 35.29 25.21
N GLU A 90 -21.30 34.19 24.48
CA GLU A 90 -20.78 34.06 23.11
C GLU A 90 -21.43 35.06 22.16
N ARG A 91 -22.76 35.21 22.20
CA ARG A 91 -23.49 36.18 21.37
C ARG A 91 -23.12 37.62 21.70
N ALA A 92 -23.02 37.95 22.98
CA ALA A 92 -22.60 39.28 23.42
C ALA A 92 -21.19 39.59 22.92
N TYR A 93 -20.25 38.64 23.05
CA TYR A 93 -18.89 38.78 22.52
C TYR A 93 -18.87 38.97 21.00
N ALA A 94 -19.67 38.21 20.25
CA ALA A 94 -19.78 38.35 18.79
C ALA A 94 -20.32 39.73 18.36
N CYS A 95 -21.11 40.38 19.22
CA CYS A 95 -21.59 41.75 19.03
C CYS A 95 -20.60 42.83 19.56
N GLY A 96 -19.41 42.43 20.04
CA GLY A 96 -18.40 43.34 20.60
C GLY A 96 -18.58 43.67 22.09
N GLU A 97 -19.58 43.09 22.76
CA GLU A 97 -19.84 43.31 24.19
C GLU A 97 -18.99 42.39 25.06
N MET A 98 -17.99 42.97 25.72
CA MET A 98 -17.03 42.24 26.54
C MET A 98 -17.42 42.10 28.02
N ALA A 99 -18.44 42.84 28.48
CA ALA A 99 -18.79 42.91 29.90
C ALA A 99 -19.20 41.54 30.51
N PRO A 100 -19.99 40.70 29.83
CA PRO A 100 -20.33 39.36 30.31
C PRO A 100 -19.11 38.46 30.52
N LEU A 101 -18.22 38.42 29.52
CA LEU A 101 -17.01 37.60 29.57
C LEU A 101 -16.05 38.07 30.67
N ARG A 102 -15.87 39.39 30.83
CA ARG A 102 -15.04 39.96 31.90
C ARG A 102 -15.59 39.67 33.29
N ARG A 103 -16.92 39.70 33.46
CA ARG A 103 -17.57 39.38 34.72
C ARG A 103 -17.36 37.91 35.10
N PHE A 104 -17.51 37.00 34.14
CA PHE A 104 -17.21 35.59 34.34
C PHE A 104 -15.73 35.38 34.71
N ALA A 105 -14.80 35.88 33.90
CA ALA A 105 -13.37 35.71 34.14
C ALA A 105 -12.96 36.20 35.54
N ARG A 106 -13.42 37.38 35.98
CA ARG A 106 -13.14 37.91 37.32
C ARG A 106 -13.65 37.02 38.47
N SER A 107 -14.69 36.24 38.24
CA SER A 107 -15.31 35.40 39.28
C SER A 107 -14.61 34.06 39.50
N VAL A 108 -13.90 33.54 38.50
CA VAL A 108 -13.34 32.17 38.54
C VAL A 108 -11.87 32.06 38.09
N MET A 109 -11.32 33.09 37.46
CA MET A 109 -9.98 33.06 36.88
C MET A 109 -9.05 34.03 37.62
N TRP A 110 -7.90 33.50 38.04
CA TRP A 110 -6.75 34.28 38.45
C TRP A 110 -5.67 34.17 37.37
N ARG A 111 -5.21 35.30 36.83
CA ARG A 111 -4.15 35.34 35.81
C ARG A 111 -3.13 36.40 36.17
N SER A 112 -1.88 35.99 36.33
CA SER A 112 -0.73 36.88 36.47
C SER A 112 0.00 36.94 35.13
N THR A 113 0.29 38.14 34.63
CA THR A 113 1.07 38.30 33.39
C THR A 113 2.57 38.38 33.68
N LYS A 114 3.42 38.00 32.72
CA LYS A 114 4.89 38.12 32.89
C LYS A 114 5.35 39.55 33.18
N ALA A 115 4.61 40.56 32.67
CA ALA A 115 4.89 41.97 32.92
C ALA A 115 4.62 42.38 34.39
N GLU A 116 3.62 41.79 35.04
CA GLU A 116 3.28 42.08 36.45
C GLU A 116 4.33 41.54 37.43
N VAL A 117 5.06 40.50 37.05
CA VAL A 117 6.08 39.82 37.86
C VAL A 117 7.50 39.97 37.29
N GLU A 118 7.69 40.89 36.33
CA GLU A 118 8.95 41.06 35.60
C GLU A 118 10.11 41.42 36.53
N SER A 119 9.85 42.27 37.54
CA SER A 119 10.82 42.67 38.55
C SER A 119 11.28 41.54 39.47
N GLU A 120 10.45 40.50 39.64
CA GLU A 120 10.75 39.34 40.49
C GLU A 120 11.50 38.23 39.71
N LEU A 121 11.24 38.11 38.41
CA LEU A 121 11.73 36.99 37.59
C LEU A 121 13.06 37.27 36.86
N GLN A 122 13.50 38.53 36.75
CA GLN A 122 14.76 38.94 36.07
C GLN A 122 14.97 38.24 34.70
N LEU A 123 13.92 38.10 33.89
CA LEU A 123 13.98 37.34 32.63
C LEU A 123 14.73 38.15 31.55
N PRO A 124 15.58 37.50 30.73
CA PRO A 124 16.15 38.15 29.56
C PRO A 124 15.05 38.51 28.55
N ALA A 125 15.26 39.60 27.81
CA ALA A 125 14.33 40.02 26.76
C ALA A 125 14.17 38.92 25.69
N GLN A 126 12.93 38.59 25.35
CA GLN A 126 12.62 37.63 24.29
C GLN A 126 12.98 38.24 22.93
N SER A 127 13.85 37.56 22.17
CA SER A 127 14.14 37.88 20.77
C SER A 127 13.55 36.81 19.85
N GLU A 128 13.00 37.22 18.71
CA GLU A 128 12.50 36.33 17.65
C GLU A 128 13.45 36.42 16.45
N ASN A 129 14.15 35.33 16.15
CA ASN A 129 15.01 35.22 14.97
C ASN A 129 14.26 34.48 13.87
N ARG A 130 13.99 35.16 12.75
CA ARG A 130 13.35 34.56 11.57
C ARG A 130 14.38 34.34 10.48
N GLU A 131 14.64 33.08 10.15
CA GLU A 131 15.52 32.69 9.06
C GLU A 131 14.68 32.26 7.84
N MET A 132 14.93 32.89 6.70
CA MET A 132 14.24 32.58 5.45
C MET A 132 15.02 31.51 4.69
N VAL A 133 14.49 30.28 4.68
CA VAL A 133 15.08 29.15 3.96
C VAL A 133 14.63 29.17 2.49
N CYS A 134 15.52 28.73 1.60
CA CYS A 134 15.26 28.61 0.18
C CYS A 134 15.33 27.14 -0.23
N PHE A 135 14.44 26.72 -1.13
CA PHE A 135 14.51 25.39 -1.72
C PHE A 135 15.75 25.24 -2.60
N SER A 136 16.39 24.07 -2.50
CA SER A 136 17.27 23.53 -3.53
C SER A 136 16.50 23.30 -4.83
N ALA A 137 17.23 23.08 -5.94
CA ALA A 137 16.62 22.76 -7.22
C ALA A 137 15.74 21.49 -7.16
N VAL A 138 16.15 20.50 -6.37
CA VAL A 138 15.39 19.25 -6.17
C VAL A 138 14.09 19.52 -5.43
N GLU A 139 14.16 20.24 -4.30
CA GLU A 139 12.98 20.59 -3.49
C GLU A 139 12.03 21.50 -4.26
N ARG A 140 12.55 22.47 -5.03
CA ARG A 140 11.75 23.37 -5.88
C ARG A 140 10.98 22.58 -6.93
N HIS A 141 11.65 21.67 -7.65
CA HIS A 141 11.00 20.83 -8.65
C HIS A 141 9.94 19.93 -8.02
N PHE A 142 10.25 19.33 -6.86
CA PHE A 142 9.28 18.52 -6.12
C PHE A 142 8.06 19.35 -5.73
N TYR A 143 8.27 20.51 -5.09
CA TYR A 143 7.21 21.42 -4.68
C TYR A 143 6.34 21.87 -5.86
N ASP A 144 6.94 22.27 -6.98
CA ASP A 144 6.22 22.72 -8.17
C ASP A 144 5.34 21.61 -8.76
N SER A 145 5.84 20.38 -8.73
CA SER A 145 5.06 19.20 -9.13
C SER A 145 3.86 18.98 -8.19
N GLN A 146 4.07 19.02 -6.87
CA GLN A 146 2.98 18.91 -5.89
C GLN A 146 1.96 20.05 -6.05
N GLN A 147 2.43 21.27 -6.30
CA GLN A 147 1.61 22.44 -6.54
C GLN A 147 0.71 22.24 -7.75
N LYS A 148 1.26 21.87 -8.91
CA LYS A 148 0.48 21.60 -10.13
C LYS A 148 -0.63 20.56 -9.89
N GLU A 149 -0.33 19.48 -9.17
CA GLU A 149 -1.31 18.43 -8.89
C GLU A 149 -2.42 18.93 -7.95
N CYS A 150 -2.06 19.63 -6.88
CA CYS A 150 -3.03 20.26 -5.97
C CYS A 150 -3.95 21.24 -6.70
N PHE A 151 -3.41 22.07 -7.59
CA PHE A 151 -4.19 23.02 -8.40
C PHE A 151 -5.09 22.31 -9.42
N SER A 152 -4.62 21.24 -10.06
CA SER A 152 -5.43 20.45 -11.00
C SER A 152 -6.63 19.80 -10.31
N LYS A 153 -6.43 19.23 -9.12
CA LYS A 153 -7.50 18.68 -8.28
C LYS A 153 -8.51 19.77 -7.89
N LEU A 154 -8.02 20.90 -7.40
CA LEU A 154 -8.85 22.06 -7.07
C LEU A 154 -9.67 22.55 -8.27
N ALA A 155 -9.04 22.72 -9.45
CA ALA A 155 -9.73 23.15 -10.66
C ALA A 155 -10.81 22.14 -11.09
N THR A 156 -10.59 20.86 -10.85
CA THR A 156 -11.57 19.81 -11.14
C THR A 156 -12.73 19.82 -10.15
N ASP A 157 -12.47 20.00 -8.87
CA ASP A 157 -13.50 20.10 -7.83
C ASP A 157 -14.35 21.37 -7.99
N LEU A 158 -13.73 22.49 -8.36
CA LEU A 158 -14.40 23.74 -8.72
C LEU A 158 -15.35 23.53 -9.91
N ARG A 159 -14.89 22.86 -10.96
CA ARG A 159 -15.74 22.52 -12.13
C ARG A 159 -16.92 21.62 -11.76
N ARG A 160 -16.77 20.79 -10.73
CA ARG A 160 -17.82 19.89 -10.24
C ARG A 160 -18.78 20.55 -9.24
N GLY A 161 -18.64 21.85 -8.97
CA GLY A 161 -19.54 22.60 -8.09
C GLY A 161 -19.43 22.24 -6.60
N LYS A 162 -18.39 21.51 -6.19
CA LYS A 162 -18.15 21.13 -4.79
C LYS A 162 -17.38 22.22 -4.07
N ILE A 163 -18.04 23.32 -3.71
CA ILE A 163 -17.37 24.42 -3.00
C ILE A 163 -17.93 24.54 -1.58
N ASN A 164 -17.27 23.89 -0.63
CA ASN A 164 -17.35 24.27 0.77
C ASN A 164 -15.95 24.70 1.22
N LEU A 165 -15.62 25.97 0.96
CA LEU A 165 -14.27 26.56 1.00
C LEU A 165 -13.49 26.36 2.31
N GLN A 166 -14.16 26.01 3.43
CA GLN A 166 -13.52 26.02 4.75
C GLN A 166 -12.90 24.68 5.19
N LEU A 167 -13.29 23.54 4.63
CA LEU A 167 -12.81 22.22 5.09
C LEU A 167 -12.23 21.33 3.97
N SER A 168 -12.61 21.53 2.71
CA SER A 168 -12.22 20.64 1.61
C SER A 168 -10.79 20.82 1.10
N HIS A 169 -10.12 21.95 1.37
CA HIS A 169 -8.80 22.29 0.79
C HIS A 169 -7.62 22.20 1.77
N MET A 170 -7.90 21.93 3.05
CA MET A 170 -6.87 21.78 4.09
C MET A 170 -5.88 20.63 3.79
N PRO A 171 -6.28 19.49 3.20
CA PRO A 171 -5.33 18.44 2.82
C PRO A 171 -4.30 18.88 1.77
N GLN A 172 -4.71 19.69 0.79
CA GLN A 172 -3.84 20.18 -0.30
C GLN A 172 -2.83 21.21 0.23
N LEU A 173 -3.27 22.10 1.13
CA LEU A 173 -2.37 23.04 1.81
C LEU A 173 -1.40 22.31 2.74
N LEU A 174 -1.87 21.31 3.48
CA LEU A 174 -1.01 20.46 4.30
C LEU A 174 0.05 19.76 3.44
N ARG A 175 -0.34 19.21 2.29
CA ARG A 175 0.59 18.59 1.33
C ARG A 175 1.68 19.55 0.86
N LEU A 176 1.35 20.80 0.56
CA LEU A 176 2.35 21.81 0.18
C LEU A 176 3.27 22.18 1.35
N ARG A 177 2.76 22.27 2.57
CA ARG A 177 3.58 22.53 3.77
C ARG A 177 4.54 21.37 4.03
N GLN A 178 4.06 20.13 3.92
CA GLN A 178 4.89 18.93 4.05
C GLN A 178 5.99 18.89 2.99
N ALA A 179 5.70 19.33 1.75
CA ALA A 179 6.69 19.47 0.70
C ALA A 179 7.74 20.56 0.99
N CYS A 180 7.40 21.58 1.79
CA CYS A 180 8.39 22.54 2.30
C CYS A 180 9.32 21.93 3.35
N ASP A 181 8.83 20.97 4.14
CA ASP A 181 9.58 20.38 5.24
C ASP A 181 10.59 19.34 4.72
N HIS A 182 10.10 18.33 3.99
CA HIS A 182 10.95 17.35 3.31
C HIS A 182 10.13 16.50 2.30
N PRO A 183 10.68 16.11 1.14
CA PRO A 183 9.98 15.31 0.13
C PRO A 183 9.44 13.94 0.58
N GLN A 184 9.85 13.43 1.76
CA GLN A 184 9.34 12.17 2.34
C GLN A 184 8.13 12.36 3.29
N VAL A 185 7.81 13.60 3.68
CA VAL A 185 6.78 13.87 4.68
C VAL A 185 5.39 13.80 4.06
N GLY A 186 4.44 13.24 4.81
CA GLY A 186 3.05 13.11 4.39
C GLY A 186 2.73 11.83 3.60
N GLU A 187 1.46 11.67 3.25
CA GLU A 187 0.94 10.51 2.50
C GLU A 187 1.48 10.47 1.05
N HIS A 188 1.81 11.63 0.50
CA HIS A 188 2.25 11.80 -0.90
C HIS A 188 3.77 11.92 -1.02
N GLY A 189 4.51 11.63 0.06
CA GLY A 189 5.97 11.71 0.10
C GLY A 189 6.68 10.55 -0.63
N ILE A 190 7.91 10.79 -1.05
CA ILE A 190 8.78 9.85 -1.77
C ILE A 190 9.23 8.70 -0.85
N GLY A 191 9.33 7.48 -1.39
CA GLY A 191 9.93 6.33 -0.68
C GLY A 191 9.00 5.53 0.23
N ARG A 192 7.68 5.79 0.22
CA ARG A 192 6.69 4.96 0.93
C ARG A 192 6.31 3.70 0.12
N GLY A 193 7.20 2.73 0.07
CA GLY A 193 6.88 1.35 -0.30
C GLY A 193 5.97 0.67 0.74
N THR A 194 5.69 -0.62 0.54
CA THR A 194 4.67 -1.48 1.19
C THR A 194 4.37 -1.25 2.68
N ALA A 195 3.19 -1.71 3.14
CA ALA A 195 2.71 -1.54 4.52
C ALA A 195 3.69 -2.01 5.62
N GLU A 196 4.63 -2.90 5.29
CA GLU A 196 5.72 -3.35 6.18
C GLU A 196 6.73 -2.23 6.52
N GLN A 197 6.98 -1.26 5.62
CA GLN A 197 7.81 -0.09 5.89
C GLN A 197 7.07 1.00 6.71
N ARG A 198 5.75 0.87 6.92
CA ARG A 198 4.95 1.87 7.63
C ARG A 198 4.88 1.63 9.14
N LEU A 199 5.25 0.44 9.62
CA LEU A 199 4.95 -0.01 10.98
C LEU A 199 6.17 -0.46 11.81
N GLY A 200 7.40 -0.21 11.36
CA GLY A 200 8.57 -0.56 12.14
C GLY A 200 9.83 0.19 11.75
N GLY A 201 10.27 1.10 12.63
CA GLY A 201 11.67 1.45 12.87
C GLY A 201 12.54 1.92 11.70
N GLY A 202 12.86 3.22 11.70
CA GLY A 202 14.24 3.66 11.41
C GLY A 202 14.73 3.62 9.97
N ALA A 203 13.96 4.09 8.98
CA ALA A 203 14.60 4.63 7.79
C ALA A 203 15.05 6.06 8.12
N GLU A 204 16.37 6.30 8.14
CA GLU A 204 16.91 7.66 8.19
C GLU A 204 16.29 8.52 7.08
N PRO A 205 16.07 9.83 7.32
CA PRO A 205 15.60 10.72 6.27
C PRO A 205 16.55 10.63 5.07
N MET A 206 15.99 10.43 3.88
CA MET A 206 16.75 10.33 2.63
C MET A 206 17.52 11.62 2.39
N SER A 207 18.76 11.50 1.89
CA SER A 207 19.49 12.66 1.41
C SER A 207 18.85 13.24 0.14
N MET A 208 19.14 14.50 -0.20
CA MET A 208 18.65 15.10 -1.45
C MET A 208 19.14 14.36 -2.71
N GLU A 209 20.29 13.70 -2.63
CA GLU A 209 20.80 12.84 -3.72
C GLU A 209 19.93 11.58 -3.87
N GLN A 210 19.61 10.91 -2.76
CA GLN A 210 18.72 9.74 -2.76
C GLN A 210 17.31 10.12 -3.22
N VAL A 211 16.79 11.28 -2.80
CA VAL A 211 15.51 11.81 -3.27
C VAL A 211 15.55 12.03 -4.78
N LEU A 212 16.62 12.65 -5.29
CA LEU A 212 16.79 12.90 -6.72
C LEU A 212 16.87 11.60 -7.52
N ASP A 213 17.56 10.56 -7.02
CA ASP A 213 17.61 9.25 -7.66
C ASP A 213 16.22 8.61 -7.79
N VAL A 214 15.39 8.68 -6.74
CA VAL A 214 14.01 8.18 -6.79
C VAL A 214 13.17 9.00 -7.78
N MET A 215 13.36 10.32 -7.85
CA MET A 215 12.68 11.17 -8.83
C MET A 215 13.10 10.86 -10.27
N VAL A 216 14.39 10.60 -10.52
CA VAL A 216 14.92 10.16 -11.82
C VAL A 216 14.34 8.80 -12.19
N SER A 217 14.31 7.85 -11.26
CA SER A 217 13.70 6.53 -11.48
C SER A 217 12.22 6.64 -11.82
N LYS A 218 11.46 7.46 -11.10
CA LYS A 218 10.03 7.69 -11.39
C LYS A 218 9.82 8.35 -12.75
N ALA A 219 10.58 9.40 -13.06
CA ALA A 219 10.49 10.09 -14.35
C ALA A 219 10.89 9.19 -15.53
N ARG A 220 11.81 8.23 -15.30
CA ARG A 220 12.18 7.20 -16.26
C ARG A 220 11.01 6.26 -16.55
N VAL A 221 10.36 5.74 -15.50
CA VAL A 221 9.18 4.88 -15.67
C VAL A 221 8.06 5.63 -16.40
N GLU A 222 7.80 6.89 -16.03
CA GLU A 222 6.81 7.74 -16.74
C GLU A 222 7.16 7.93 -18.23
N ALA A 223 8.45 8.05 -18.57
CA ALA A 223 8.91 8.14 -19.95
C ALA A 223 8.81 6.80 -20.71
N GLU A 224 9.11 5.68 -20.05
CA GLU A 224 8.92 4.32 -20.59
C GLU A 224 7.44 4.03 -20.86
N ASP A 225 6.54 4.38 -19.94
CA ASP A 225 5.09 4.28 -20.11
C ASP A 225 4.61 5.16 -21.28
N SER A 226 5.10 6.39 -21.38
CA SER A 226 4.76 7.27 -22.51
C SER A 226 5.25 6.71 -23.85
N LEU A 227 6.42 6.06 -23.88
CA LEU A 227 6.99 5.44 -25.08
C LEU A 227 6.18 4.19 -25.47
N ARG A 228 5.76 3.40 -24.48
CA ARG A 228 4.87 2.25 -24.65
C ARG A 228 3.58 2.63 -25.37
N ASP A 229 2.96 3.76 -25.00
CA ASP A 229 1.72 4.23 -25.65
C ASP A 229 1.96 4.64 -27.11
N VAL A 230 3.06 5.35 -27.39
CA VAL A 230 3.43 5.75 -28.77
C VAL A 230 3.64 4.51 -29.64
N ILE A 231 4.38 3.52 -29.15
CA ILE A 231 4.69 2.30 -29.88
C ILE A 231 3.43 1.43 -30.05
N ALA A 232 2.55 1.36 -29.05
CA ALA A 232 1.24 0.71 -29.17
C ALA A 232 0.41 1.33 -30.31
N CYS A 233 0.34 2.67 -30.37
CA CYS A 233 -0.38 3.39 -31.42
C CYS A 233 0.22 3.12 -32.81
N LEU A 234 1.55 3.15 -32.95
CA LEU A 234 2.23 2.86 -34.21
C LEU A 234 1.97 1.41 -34.68
N ASN A 235 2.07 0.43 -33.78
CA ASN A 235 1.77 -0.97 -34.08
C ASN A 235 0.28 -1.15 -34.44
N GLY A 236 -0.62 -0.44 -33.76
CA GLY A 236 -2.05 -0.45 -34.06
C GLY A 236 -2.37 0.13 -35.43
N LEU A 237 -1.80 1.31 -35.76
CA LEU A 237 -1.94 1.93 -37.08
C LEU A 237 -1.39 1.05 -38.20
N ALA A 238 -0.25 0.40 -37.98
CA ALA A 238 0.31 -0.55 -38.93
C ALA A 238 -0.64 -1.75 -39.15
N GLY A 239 -1.23 -2.29 -38.07
CA GLY A 239 -2.24 -3.34 -38.15
C GLY A 239 -3.47 -2.91 -38.95
N LEU A 240 -4.02 -1.73 -38.69
CA LEU A 240 -5.18 -1.19 -39.42
C LEU A 240 -4.86 -0.94 -40.90
N ALA A 241 -3.66 -0.45 -41.19
CA ALA A 241 -3.22 -0.21 -42.56
C ALA A 241 -3.10 -1.53 -43.35
N LEU A 242 -2.63 -2.63 -42.74
CA LEU A 242 -2.60 -3.95 -43.38
C LEU A 242 -3.99 -4.55 -43.64
N LEU A 243 -5.03 -4.11 -42.93
CA LEU A 243 -6.41 -4.52 -43.18
C LEU A 243 -7.12 -3.66 -44.23
N SER A 244 -6.55 -2.50 -44.58
CA SER A 244 -7.14 -1.58 -45.55
C SER A 244 -6.84 -2.02 -46.98
N THR A 245 -7.85 -1.96 -47.84
CA THR A 245 -7.73 -2.25 -49.28
C THR A 245 -7.23 -1.05 -50.10
N GLU A 246 -6.94 0.09 -49.45
CA GLU A 246 -6.46 1.29 -50.11
C GLU A 246 -5.05 1.10 -50.70
N PRO A 247 -4.75 1.61 -51.92
CA PRO A 247 -3.41 1.53 -52.50
C PRO A 247 -2.35 2.19 -51.61
N GLY A 248 -1.21 1.51 -51.40
CA GLY A 248 -0.12 2.03 -50.57
C GLY A 248 -0.35 1.92 -49.05
N SER A 249 -1.45 1.29 -48.61
CA SER A 249 -1.69 0.99 -47.19
C SER A 249 -0.59 0.12 -46.57
N ARG A 250 -0.06 -0.85 -47.34
CA ARG A 250 1.05 -1.70 -46.92
C ARG A 250 2.34 -0.93 -46.69
N ARG A 251 2.64 0.07 -47.54
CA ARG A 251 3.79 0.97 -47.35
C ARG A 251 3.64 1.77 -46.05
N SER A 252 2.46 2.32 -45.80
CA SER A 252 2.15 3.02 -44.54
C SER A 252 2.36 2.12 -43.32
N ALA A 253 2.01 0.83 -43.39
CA ALA A 253 2.24 -0.11 -42.30
C ALA A 253 3.73 -0.36 -42.04
N VAL A 254 4.52 -0.55 -43.11
CA VAL A 254 5.97 -0.71 -43.02
C VAL A 254 6.63 0.52 -42.39
N ASP A 255 6.20 1.71 -42.79
CA ASP A 255 6.73 2.97 -42.23
C ASP A 255 6.42 3.10 -40.74
N CYS A 256 5.21 2.73 -40.30
CA CYS A 256 4.83 2.74 -38.89
C CYS A 256 5.68 1.76 -38.05
N TYR A 257 5.89 0.53 -38.52
CA TYR A 257 6.74 -0.44 -37.81
C TYR A 257 8.21 -0.01 -37.76
N ARG A 258 8.74 0.57 -38.85
CA ARG A 258 10.10 1.13 -38.88
C ARG A 258 10.25 2.31 -37.93
N GLU A 259 9.25 3.19 -37.86
CA GLU A 259 9.23 4.30 -36.91
C GLU A 259 9.23 3.79 -35.46
N ALA A 260 8.41 2.77 -35.14
CA ALA A 260 8.36 2.17 -33.81
C ALA A 260 9.73 1.63 -33.37
N LEU A 261 10.40 0.85 -34.23
CA LEU A 261 11.73 0.32 -33.94
C LEU A 261 12.79 1.41 -33.84
N LYS A 262 12.73 2.43 -34.70
CA LYS A 262 13.65 3.56 -34.68
C LYS A 262 13.54 4.34 -33.36
N LEU A 263 12.33 4.68 -32.94
CA LEU A 263 12.10 5.40 -31.68
C LEU A 263 12.57 4.57 -30.48
N GLY A 264 12.27 3.27 -30.47
CA GLY A 264 12.74 2.36 -29.42
C GLY A 264 14.27 2.36 -29.29
N ASP A 265 14.99 2.26 -30.41
CA ASP A 265 16.45 2.28 -30.42
C ASP A 265 17.03 3.66 -30.07
N GLU A 266 16.43 4.75 -30.55
CA GLU A 266 16.87 6.12 -30.28
C GLU A 266 16.84 6.43 -28.77
N TYR A 267 15.72 6.13 -28.11
CA TYR A 267 15.55 6.38 -26.68
C TYR A 267 16.32 5.41 -25.78
N ALA A 268 16.50 4.16 -26.21
CA ALA A 268 17.30 3.18 -25.47
C ALA A 268 18.80 3.54 -25.51
N ASN A 269 19.30 4.04 -26.64
CA ASN A 269 20.71 4.39 -26.83
C ASN A 269 21.07 5.80 -26.35
N ASP A 270 20.09 6.65 -26.02
CA ASP A 270 20.36 7.94 -25.39
C ASP A 270 20.97 7.73 -23.99
N ARG A 271 22.24 8.11 -23.85
CA ARG A 271 23.01 7.92 -22.60
C ARG A 271 22.39 8.62 -21.38
N ALA A 272 21.68 9.73 -21.58
CA ALA A 272 21.05 10.50 -20.51
C ALA A 272 19.66 9.95 -20.14
N LEU A 273 18.93 9.42 -21.12
CA LEU A 273 17.56 8.94 -20.94
C LEU A 273 17.51 7.44 -20.64
N ARG A 274 18.16 6.58 -21.43
CA ARG A 274 18.12 5.09 -21.33
C ARG A 274 16.69 4.55 -21.17
N VAL A 275 15.75 5.07 -21.95
CA VAL A 275 14.33 4.71 -21.86
C VAL A 275 14.11 3.47 -22.73
N HIS A 276 13.65 2.38 -22.14
CA HIS A 276 13.49 1.11 -22.85
C HIS A 276 12.05 0.88 -23.32
N THR A 277 11.93 0.22 -24.47
CA THR A 277 10.64 -0.26 -25.00
C THR A 277 10.31 -1.63 -24.42
N ASP A 278 9.01 -1.94 -24.27
CA ASP A 278 8.57 -3.28 -23.90
C ASP A 278 9.01 -4.33 -24.94
N LYS A 279 9.62 -5.42 -24.45
CA LYS A 279 10.11 -6.52 -25.30
C LYS A 279 9.00 -7.13 -26.16
N LEU A 280 7.77 -7.23 -25.66
CA LEU A 280 6.64 -7.78 -26.42
C LEU A 280 6.19 -6.85 -27.56
N GLN A 281 6.22 -5.53 -27.34
CA GLN A 281 5.90 -4.56 -28.39
C GLN A 281 7.00 -4.52 -29.46
N GLN A 282 8.27 -4.60 -29.04
CA GLN A 282 9.40 -4.69 -29.97
C GLN A 282 9.33 -5.99 -30.79
N LEU A 283 8.99 -7.11 -30.15
CA LEU A 283 8.74 -8.39 -30.83
C LEU A 283 7.61 -8.28 -31.85
N HIS A 284 6.49 -7.64 -31.48
CA HIS A 284 5.38 -7.39 -32.39
C HIS A 284 5.85 -6.63 -33.64
N SER A 285 6.57 -5.53 -33.47
CA SER A 285 7.05 -4.70 -34.57
C SER A 285 8.04 -5.46 -35.47
N LEU A 286 9.00 -6.19 -34.90
CA LEU A 286 9.98 -6.98 -35.65
C LEU A 286 9.31 -8.10 -36.47
N HIS A 287 8.43 -8.87 -35.83
CA HIS A 287 7.77 -10.01 -36.47
C HIS A 287 6.84 -9.57 -37.60
N ASN A 288 5.98 -8.58 -37.35
CA ASN A 288 5.00 -8.13 -38.32
C ASN A 288 5.62 -7.28 -39.45
N LEU A 289 6.73 -6.58 -39.19
CA LEU A 289 7.50 -5.94 -40.26
C LEU A 289 8.09 -6.97 -41.21
N ALA A 290 8.65 -8.07 -40.69
CA ALA A 290 9.15 -9.16 -41.52
C ALA A 290 8.03 -9.78 -42.38
N GLU A 291 6.86 -10.07 -41.81
CA GLU A 291 5.70 -10.56 -42.56
C GLU A 291 5.23 -9.57 -43.62
N ALA A 292 5.13 -8.28 -43.29
CA ALA A 292 4.69 -7.24 -44.23
C ALA A 292 5.63 -7.06 -45.43
N LEU A 293 6.94 -7.32 -45.26
CA LEU A 293 7.96 -7.23 -46.31
C LEU A 293 8.04 -8.47 -47.21
N ASP A 294 7.64 -9.63 -46.71
CA ASP A 294 7.64 -10.90 -47.45
C ASP A 294 6.34 -11.11 -48.24
N GLY A 295 5.25 -10.48 -47.81
CA GLY A 295 3.94 -10.53 -48.45
C GLY A 295 3.17 -11.81 -48.10
N ASP A 296 1.84 -11.70 -47.96
CA ASP A 296 0.98 -12.88 -47.89
C ASP A 296 0.94 -13.49 -49.29
N GLY A 297 1.31 -14.76 -49.45
CA GLY A 297 1.46 -15.45 -50.75
C GLY A 297 0.24 -15.49 -51.68
N ALA A 298 -0.82 -14.73 -51.39
CA ALA A 298 -2.04 -14.54 -52.18
C ALA A 298 -2.12 -13.18 -52.90
N ALA A 299 -1.30 -12.17 -52.56
CA ALA A 299 -1.33 -10.85 -53.19
C ALA A 299 0.03 -10.48 -53.82
N PRO A 300 0.08 -9.90 -55.04
CA PRO A 300 1.33 -9.41 -55.61
C PRO A 300 1.99 -8.40 -54.66
N LEU A 301 3.29 -8.54 -54.40
CA LEU A 301 4.09 -7.51 -53.75
C LEU A 301 3.89 -6.20 -54.52
N GLU A 302 3.33 -5.17 -53.87
CA GLU A 302 3.31 -3.83 -54.44
C GLU A 302 4.76 -3.45 -54.79
N ALA A 303 5.01 -3.07 -56.04
CA ALA A 303 6.34 -3.03 -56.64
C ALA A 303 7.30 -1.95 -56.09
N ASP A 304 7.04 -1.34 -54.93
CA ASP A 304 7.76 -0.14 -54.48
C ASP A 304 7.89 0.02 -52.95
N ILE A 305 8.09 -1.08 -52.21
CA ILE A 305 8.50 -1.00 -50.79
C ILE A 305 10.04 -1.02 -50.71
N PRO A 306 10.70 0.09 -50.32
CA PRO A 306 12.16 0.13 -50.25
C PRO A 306 12.67 -0.79 -49.15
N ARG A 307 13.52 -1.77 -49.49
CA ARG A 307 14.21 -2.63 -48.52
C ARG A 307 15.41 -1.92 -47.90
N THR A 308 15.61 -2.11 -46.61
CA THR A 308 16.77 -1.58 -45.86
C THR A 308 17.74 -2.69 -45.47
N LEU A 309 18.98 -2.32 -45.11
CA LEU A 309 20.01 -3.28 -44.65
C LEU A 309 19.62 -4.04 -43.37
N ARG A 310 18.69 -3.49 -42.56
CA ARG A 310 18.20 -4.13 -41.33
C ARG A 310 17.17 -5.21 -41.60
N ASP A 311 16.50 -5.15 -42.76
CA ASP A 311 15.37 -6.03 -43.07
C ASP A 311 15.77 -7.52 -43.09
N SER A 312 17.03 -7.84 -43.40
CA SER A 312 17.56 -9.20 -43.40
C SER A 312 17.69 -9.83 -42.01
N LYS A 313 17.75 -9.03 -40.95
CA LYS A 313 17.97 -9.48 -39.56
C LYS A 313 16.69 -9.53 -38.72
N LEU A 314 15.57 -9.03 -39.23
CA LEU A 314 14.34 -8.86 -38.45
C LEU A 314 13.83 -10.17 -37.81
N ARG A 315 13.86 -11.28 -38.57
CA ARG A 315 13.43 -12.59 -38.05
C ARG A 315 14.37 -13.13 -36.98
N GLU A 316 15.68 -12.99 -37.20
CA GLU A 316 16.72 -13.39 -36.23
C GLU A 316 16.58 -12.58 -34.94
N GLU A 317 16.41 -11.25 -35.04
CA GLU A 317 16.18 -10.36 -33.90
C GLU A 317 14.88 -10.72 -33.15
N ALA A 318 13.79 -11.02 -33.87
CA ALA A 318 12.53 -11.44 -33.26
C ALA A 318 12.64 -12.79 -32.52
N GLU A 319 13.32 -13.78 -33.12
CA GLU A 319 13.54 -15.08 -32.49
C GLU A 319 14.47 -14.99 -31.28
N ALA A 320 15.54 -14.17 -31.37
CA ALA A 320 16.42 -13.89 -30.25
C ALA A 320 15.66 -13.25 -29.08
N LEU A 321 14.77 -12.30 -29.35
CA LEU A 321 13.97 -11.64 -28.32
C LEU A 321 12.93 -12.59 -27.69
N ARG A 322 12.29 -13.46 -28.48
CA ARG A 322 11.43 -14.54 -27.97
C ARG A 322 12.19 -15.48 -27.05
N ALA A 323 13.38 -15.91 -27.48
CA ALA A 323 14.25 -16.79 -26.69
C ALA A 323 14.68 -16.12 -25.39
N GLN A 324 15.03 -14.83 -25.45
CA GLN A 324 15.40 -14.05 -24.27
C GLN A 324 14.25 -14.01 -23.24
N VAL A 325 13.05 -13.58 -23.64
CA VAL A 325 11.88 -13.46 -22.73
C VAL A 325 11.52 -14.83 -22.13
N SER A 326 11.51 -15.88 -22.95
CA SER A 326 11.23 -17.25 -22.50
C SER A 326 12.29 -17.76 -21.52
N SER A 327 13.58 -17.52 -21.81
CA SER A 327 14.68 -17.97 -20.95
C SER A 327 14.69 -17.26 -19.59
N GLU A 328 14.38 -15.96 -19.53
CA GLU A 328 14.29 -15.20 -18.28
C GLU A 328 13.25 -15.82 -17.33
N ARG A 329 12.07 -16.18 -17.86
CA ARG A 329 11.00 -16.82 -17.09
C ARG A 329 11.32 -18.27 -16.74
N SER A 330 11.91 -19.02 -17.67
CA SER A 330 12.35 -20.40 -17.44
C SER A 330 13.41 -20.48 -16.34
N ASN A 331 14.38 -19.56 -16.34
CA ASN A 331 15.41 -19.47 -15.30
C ASN A 331 14.80 -19.13 -13.93
N ALA A 332 13.88 -18.17 -13.88
CA ALA A 332 13.17 -17.83 -12.64
C ALA A 332 12.40 -19.03 -12.06
N LEU A 333 11.70 -19.79 -12.91
CA LEU A 333 11.07 -21.05 -12.52
C LEU A 333 12.10 -22.08 -12.03
N GLY A 334 13.21 -22.25 -12.76
CA GLY A 334 14.29 -23.17 -12.41
C GLY A 334 14.86 -22.91 -11.01
N ILE A 335 15.10 -21.65 -10.66
CA ILE A 335 15.54 -21.25 -9.31
C ILE A 335 14.52 -21.66 -8.25
N LYS A 336 13.23 -21.38 -8.47
CA LYS A 336 12.17 -21.76 -7.52
C LYS A 336 11.96 -23.27 -7.40
N MET A 337 12.16 -24.01 -8.49
CA MET A 337 12.14 -25.47 -8.47
C MET A 337 13.31 -26.04 -7.66
N LEU A 338 14.52 -25.44 -7.75
CA LEU A 338 15.67 -25.86 -6.95
C LEU A 338 15.47 -25.56 -5.46
N GLU A 339 14.97 -24.37 -5.11
CA GLU A 339 14.62 -24.00 -3.73
C GLU A 339 13.60 -24.98 -3.13
N HIS A 340 12.54 -25.30 -3.89
CA HIS A 340 11.53 -26.27 -3.48
C HIS A 340 12.10 -27.67 -3.34
N LYS A 341 12.91 -28.12 -4.31
CA LYS A 341 13.54 -29.45 -4.31
C LYS A 341 14.43 -29.66 -3.09
N ALA A 342 15.20 -28.66 -2.68
CA ALA A 342 16.05 -28.75 -1.49
C ALA A 342 15.25 -29.05 -0.21
N GLU A 343 14.09 -28.39 -0.04
CA GLU A 343 13.20 -28.68 1.10
C GLU A 343 12.48 -30.02 0.95
N ALA A 344 12.09 -30.41 -0.27
CA ALA A 344 11.48 -31.71 -0.54
C ALA A 344 12.46 -32.88 -0.23
N ASP A 345 13.74 -32.74 -0.60
CA ASP A 345 14.78 -33.73 -0.29
C ASP A 345 15.02 -33.83 1.23
N LYS A 346 14.93 -32.71 1.95
CA LYS A 346 14.98 -32.68 3.42
C LYS A 346 13.79 -33.40 4.05
N VAL A 347 12.57 -33.18 3.55
CA VAL A 347 11.38 -33.95 3.97
C VAL A 347 11.59 -35.44 3.73
N ALA A 348 12.07 -35.83 2.54
CA ALA A 348 12.32 -37.23 2.21
C ALA A 348 13.39 -37.88 3.10
N ARG A 349 14.42 -37.14 3.50
CA ARG A 349 15.44 -37.59 4.47
C ARG A 349 14.82 -37.82 5.86
N LEU A 350 14.16 -36.81 6.43
CA LEU A 350 13.57 -36.90 7.77
C LEU A 350 12.50 -38.00 7.86
N ARG A 351 11.72 -38.20 6.80
CA ARG A 351 10.75 -39.31 6.74
C ARG A 351 11.44 -40.67 6.70
N ARG A 352 12.51 -40.84 5.92
CA ARG A 352 13.29 -42.09 5.93
C ARG A 352 13.87 -42.39 7.30
N GLU A 353 14.41 -41.38 7.99
CA GLU A 353 14.90 -41.53 9.37
C GLU A 353 13.78 -41.99 10.32
N ALA A 354 12.60 -41.39 10.24
CA ALA A 354 11.46 -41.78 11.07
C ALA A 354 10.90 -43.19 10.73
N ILE A 355 10.90 -43.57 9.45
CA ILE A 355 10.52 -44.92 9.00
C ILE A 355 11.51 -45.96 9.52
N ASN A 356 12.82 -45.68 9.38
CA ASN A 356 13.88 -46.59 9.85
C ASN A 356 13.87 -46.75 11.37
N ALA A 357 13.47 -45.71 12.10
CA ALA A 357 13.27 -45.77 13.55
C ALA A 357 11.98 -46.50 13.96
N GLY A 358 11.10 -46.85 13.01
CA GLY A 358 9.83 -47.53 13.27
C GLY A 358 8.72 -46.62 13.81
N ASP A 359 8.86 -45.29 13.69
CA ASP A 359 7.89 -44.33 14.22
C ASP A 359 6.72 -44.04 13.27
N MET A 360 6.87 -44.41 12.00
CA MET A 360 5.84 -44.24 10.95
C MET A 360 6.10 -45.20 9.79
N SER A 361 5.11 -45.37 8.92
CA SER A 361 5.20 -46.19 7.72
C SER A 361 5.43 -45.31 6.48
N ALA A 362 5.68 -45.95 5.34
CA ALA A 362 5.86 -45.23 4.08
C ALA A 362 4.61 -44.44 3.65
N SER A 363 3.42 -44.97 3.94
CA SER A 363 2.12 -44.46 3.44
C SER A 363 1.19 -43.95 4.52
N SER A 364 1.55 -44.07 5.80
CA SER A 364 0.74 -43.63 6.93
C SER A 364 1.62 -43.19 8.09
N TRP A 365 1.04 -42.44 9.00
CA TRP A 365 1.73 -42.04 10.22
C TRP A 365 1.82 -43.15 11.29
N GLN A 366 1.47 -44.40 10.94
CA GLN A 366 1.47 -45.55 11.86
C GLN A 366 2.82 -46.28 11.89
N PRO A 367 3.29 -46.80 13.04
CA PRO A 367 2.59 -46.86 14.33
C PRO A 367 2.59 -45.54 15.09
N ALA A 368 1.43 -45.15 15.58
CA ALA A 368 1.19 -43.84 16.18
C ALA A 368 1.70 -43.73 17.63
N TRP A 369 2.94 -43.25 17.82
CA TRP A 369 3.51 -42.97 19.16
C TRP A 369 2.58 -42.12 20.05
N TRP A 370 1.79 -41.23 19.43
CA TRP A 370 0.88 -40.33 20.13
C TRP A 370 -0.32 -41.03 20.75
N VAL A 371 -0.69 -42.25 20.31
CA VAL A 371 -1.76 -43.03 20.95
C VAL A 371 -1.33 -43.47 22.34
N GLU A 372 -0.13 -44.04 22.45
CA GLU A 372 0.46 -44.45 23.73
C GLU A 372 0.81 -43.24 24.60
N ALA A 373 1.32 -42.16 24.00
CA ALA A 373 1.58 -40.92 24.73
C ALA A 373 0.30 -40.25 25.26
N LEU A 374 -0.82 -40.35 24.53
CA LEU A 374 -2.11 -39.84 24.98
C LEU A 374 -2.71 -40.70 26.09
N ASP A 375 -2.57 -42.02 26.01
CA ASP A 375 -2.98 -42.93 27.09
C ASP A 375 -2.16 -42.69 28.38
N TYR A 376 -0.85 -42.46 28.23
CA TYR A 376 -0.01 -42.01 29.34
C TYR A 376 -0.42 -40.64 29.89
N ALA A 377 -0.78 -39.68 29.03
CA ALA A 377 -1.30 -38.38 29.47
C ALA A 377 -2.65 -38.51 30.19
N LYS A 378 -3.54 -39.38 29.70
CA LYS A 378 -4.83 -39.70 30.32
C LYS A 378 -4.65 -40.26 31.73
N THR A 379 -3.75 -41.21 31.90
CA THR A 379 -3.49 -41.85 33.20
C THR A 379 -2.80 -40.91 34.19
N THR A 380 -1.92 -40.02 33.73
CA THR A 380 -1.19 -39.08 34.60
C THR A 380 -1.94 -37.80 34.95
N LEU A 381 -2.88 -37.35 34.10
CA LEU A 381 -3.62 -36.09 34.30
C LEU A 381 -5.11 -36.32 34.63
N GLY A 382 -5.67 -37.49 34.34
CA GLY A 382 -7.11 -37.71 34.26
C GLY A 382 -7.68 -37.37 32.88
N ASP A 383 -8.71 -38.11 32.46
CA ASP A 383 -9.28 -38.04 31.10
C ASP A 383 -9.82 -36.64 30.75
N SER A 384 -10.74 -36.13 31.58
CA SER A 384 -11.33 -34.79 31.41
C SER A 384 -10.30 -33.66 31.51
N ASP A 385 -9.36 -33.78 32.45
CA ASP A 385 -8.32 -32.77 32.70
C ASP A 385 -7.30 -32.71 31.55
N CYS A 386 -6.94 -33.86 30.97
CA CYS A 386 -6.08 -33.93 29.80
C CYS A 386 -6.71 -33.16 28.62
N VAL A 387 -7.99 -33.44 28.32
CA VAL A 387 -8.75 -32.76 27.26
C VAL A 387 -8.87 -31.25 27.53
N ALA A 388 -9.18 -30.85 28.77
CA ALA A 388 -9.28 -29.44 29.15
C ALA A 388 -7.96 -28.69 28.96
N ARG A 389 -6.82 -29.28 29.36
CA ARG A 389 -5.49 -28.68 29.16
C ARG A 389 -5.09 -28.59 27.69
N VAL A 390 -5.45 -29.57 26.86
CA VAL A 390 -5.25 -29.50 25.42
C VAL A 390 -6.05 -28.33 24.82
N ARG A 391 -7.33 -28.16 25.19
CA ARG A 391 -8.13 -27.01 24.75
C ARG A 391 -7.50 -25.68 25.17
N GLN A 392 -7.11 -25.55 26.44
CA GLN A 392 -6.44 -24.37 26.96
C GLN A 392 -5.11 -24.09 26.24
N TYR A 393 -4.33 -25.12 25.88
CA TYR A 393 -3.09 -24.98 25.12
C TYR A 393 -3.34 -24.47 23.69
N LEU A 394 -4.40 -24.96 23.04
CA LEU A 394 -4.81 -24.49 21.71
C LEU A 394 -5.30 -23.02 21.74
N GLU A 395 -5.96 -22.59 22.82
CA GLU A 395 -6.50 -21.24 23.01
C GLU A 395 -5.45 -20.22 23.46
N SER A 396 -4.63 -20.54 24.47
CA SER A 396 -3.57 -19.66 24.98
C SER A 396 -2.52 -19.30 23.93
N SER A 397 -2.23 -20.22 23.00
CA SER A 397 -1.31 -19.97 21.88
C SER A 397 -1.85 -18.97 20.85
N ARG A 398 -3.13 -18.55 20.96
CA ARG A 398 -3.82 -17.66 20.03
C ARG A 398 -3.99 -16.23 20.55
N GLN A 399 -3.85 -16.01 21.87
CA GLN A 399 -3.87 -14.67 22.49
C GLN A 399 -2.50 -13.97 22.36
N MET A 400 -2.22 -13.43 21.18
CA MET A 400 -1.28 -12.33 20.97
C MET A 400 -1.43 -11.76 19.56
N GLY A 401 -1.77 -10.46 19.47
CA GLY A 401 -1.39 -9.59 18.35
C GLY A 401 -2.48 -9.17 17.34
N ALA A 402 -2.83 -7.89 17.39
CA ALA A 402 -2.83 -6.95 16.25
C ALA A 402 -3.93 -6.97 15.16
N ASP A 403 -4.97 -7.80 15.20
CA ASP A 403 -6.03 -7.75 14.15
C ASP A 403 -7.24 -6.84 14.50
N VAL A 404 -7.27 -6.22 15.68
CA VAL A 404 -8.42 -5.41 16.15
C VAL A 404 -8.53 -4.05 15.41
N GLU A 405 -7.44 -3.52 14.87
CA GLU A 405 -7.43 -2.17 14.30
C GLU A 405 -7.93 -2.10 12.84
N ARG A 406 -7.95 -3.21 12.10
CA ARG A 406 -8.15 -3.17 10.64
C ARG A 406 -9.58 -3.46 10.16
N THR A 407 -10.40 -4.15 10.95
CA THR A 407 -11.73 -4.61 10.50
C THR A 407 -12.89 -4.07 11.34
N GLY A 408 -12.62 -3.40 12.46
CA GLY A 408 -13.67 -2.90 13.37
C GLY A 408 -14.56 -3.99 13.97
N ALA A 409 -14.25 -5.27 13.73
CA ALA A 409 -15.02 -6.41 14.18
C ALA A 409 -14.20 -7.22 15.20
N THR A 410 -14.69 -7.30 16.43
CA THR A 410 -14.18 -8.22 17.45
C THR A 410 -14.58 -9.66 17.10
N THR A 411 -14.01 -10.24 16.05
CA THR A 411 -14.35 -11.61 15.65
C THR A 411 -13.48 -12.61 16.40
N ASP A 412 -14.09 -13.24 17.41
CA ASP A 412 -13.59 -14.38 18.18
C ASP A 412 -13.42 -15.61 17.25
N HIS A 413 -12.30 -15.67 16.51
CA HIS A 413 -12.01 -16.80 15.63
C HIS A 413 -11.52 -18.02 16.43
N ARG A 414 -12.22 -19.15 16.32
CA ARG A 414 -11.97 -20.36 17.13
C ARG A 414 -11.19 -21.45 16.38
N SER A 415 -10.67 -22.41 17.14
CA SER A 415 -10.03 -23.62 16.60
C SER A 415 -11.05 -24.55 15.98
N LEU A 416 -10.68 -25.21 14.88
CA LEU A 416 -11.51 -26.27 14.30
C LEU A 416 -11.68 -27.46 15.23
N PHE A 417 -10.68 -27.75 16.07
CA PHE A 417 -10.78 -28.81 17.07
C PHE A 417 -11.83 -28.45 18.13
N SER A 418 -11.93 -27.18 18.53
CA SER A 418 -12.96 -26.71 19.48
C SER A 418 -14.40 -26.88 18.96
N PHE A 419 -14.61 -27.06 17.64
CA PHE A 419 -15.93 -27.28 17.04
C PHE A 419 -16.27 -28.76 16.82
N LYS A 420 -15.35 -29.69 17.10
CA LYS A 420 -15.58 -31.13 16.86
C LYS A 420 -16.24 -31.85 18.04
N ASP A 421 -16.46 -31.18 19.18
CA ASP A 421 -17.01 -31.72 20.42
C ASP A 421 -16.39 -33.08 20.81
N TYR A 422 -15.27 -33.05 21.53
CA TYR A 422 -14.68 -34.23 22.16
C TYR A 422 -14.52 -33.97 23.64
N ASP A 423 -15.16 -34.78 24.49
CA ASP A 423 -15.11 -34.62 25.96
C ASP A 423 -14.18 -35.63 26.65
N ALA A 424 -13.59 -36.55 25.88
CA ALA A 424 -12.67 -37.57 26.35
C ALA A 424 -11.48 -37.75 25.40
N CYS A 425 -10.37 -38.28 25.92
CA CYS A 425 -9.16 -38.61 25.17
C CYS A 425 -9.43 -39.55 24.00
N ALA A 426 -10.39 -40.46 24.10
CA ALA A 426 -10.80 -41.33 22.99
C ALA A 426 -11.32 -40.53 21.78
N GLY A 427 -12.10 -39.47 22.03
CA GLY A 427 -12.57 -38.55 20.99
C GLY A 427 -11.42 -37.75 20.38
N LEU A 428 -10.51 -37.25 21.21
CA LEU A 428 -9.30 -36.56 20.75
C LEU A 428 -8.41 -37.47 19.88
N GLN A 429 -8.25 -38.74 20.26
CA GLN A 429 -7.51 -39.75 19.50
C GLN A 429 -8.13 -40.00 18.12
N TYR A 430 -9.46 -40.12 18.04
CA TYR A 430 -10.18 -40.29 16.78
C TYR A 430 -10.01 -39.08 15.87
N VAL A 431 -10.20 -37.87 16.42
CA VAL A 431 -10.04 -36.62 15.68
C VAL A 431 -8.61 -36.45 15.17
N LEU A 432 -7.61 -36.67 16.02
CA LEU A 432 -6.19 -36.51 15.64
C LEU A 432 -5.78 -37.53 14.57
N SER A 433 -6.17 -38.80 14.71
CA SER A 433 -5.87 -39.84 13.72
C SER A 433 -6.51 -39.52 12.37
N THR A 434 -7.80 -39.14 12.37
CA THR A 434 -8.52 -38.76 11.16
C THR A 434 -7.88 -37.57 10.44
N GLU A 435 -7.45 -36.55 11.19
CA GLU A 435 -6.81 -35.37 10.61
C GLU A 435 -5.40 -35.64 10.08
N LEU A 436 -4.62 -36.51 10.74
CA LEU A 436 -3.28 -36.91 10.25
C LEU A 436 -3.35 -37.79 9.00
N ASP A 437 -4.29 -38.73 8.94
CA ASP A 437 -4.51 -39.55 7.75
C ASP A 437 -4.99 -38.69 6.57
N ALA A 438 -5.90 -37.75 6.83
CA ALA A 438 -6.36 -36.83 5.81
C ALA A 438 -5.28 -35.81 5.38
N LEU A 439 -4.36 -35.43 6.27
CA LEU A 439 -3.17 -34.65 5.93
C LEU A 439 -2.26 -35.44 4.97
N GLU A 440 -1.99 -36.71 5.26
CA GLU A 440 -1.17 -37.56 4.38
C GLU A 440 -1.83 -37.78 3.02
N ALA A 441 -3.14 -38.03 2.99
CA ALA A 441 -3.90 -38.14 1.76
C ALA A 441 -3.86 -36.84 0.93
N ALA A 442 -3.97 -35.67 1.58
CA ALA A 442 -3.84 -34.37 0.92
C ALA A 442 -2.41 -34.14 0.39
N ARG A 443 -1.39 -34.53 1.16
CA ARG A 443 0.03 -34.46 0.75
C ARG A 443 0.30 -35.31 -0.50
N LEU A 444 -0.18 -36.56 -0.53
CA LEU A 444 0.02 -37.45 -1.68
C LEU A 444 -0.64 -36.91 -2.94
N LYS A 445 -1.83 -36.31 -2.83
CA LYS A 445 -2.47 -35.60 -3.95
C LYS A 445 -1.62 -34.40 -4.38
N TYR A 446 -1.20 -33.56 -3.43
CA TYR A 446 -0.34 -32.41 -3.69
C TYR A 446 0.96 -32.79 -4.43
N VAL A 447 1.66 -33.84 -3.99
CA VAL A 447 2.91 -34.30 -4.62
C VAL A 447 2.69 -34.71 -6.08
N ARG A 448 1.65 -35.50 -6.36
CA ARG A 448 1.32 -35.94 -7.74
C ARG A 448 1.07 -34.75 -8.66
N VAL A 449 0.27 -33.81 -8.17
CA VAL A 449 -0.13 -32.58 -8.87
C VAL A 449 1.08 -31.69 -9.13
N ARG A 450 1.88 -31.46 -8.10
CA ARG A 450 3.11 -30.69 -8.17
C ARG A 450 4.04 -31.23 -9.24
N ASP A 451 4.26 -32.55 -9.26
CA ASP A 451 5.17 -33.19 -10.22
C ASP A 451 4.63 -33.12 -11.65
N ALA A 452 3.32 -33.26 -11.83
CA ALA A 452 2.67 -33.06 -13.13
C ALA A 452 2.81 -31.61 -13.64
N LEU A 453 2.58 -30.61 -12.77
CA LEU A 453 2.74 -29.19 -13.11
C LEU A 453 4.19 -28.82 -13.38
N ALA A 454 5.13 -29.32 -12.57
CA ALA A 454 6.56 -29.12 -12.77
C ALA A 454 7.04 -29.70 -14.11
N LYS A 455 6.49 -30.84 -14.54
CA LYS A 455 6.77 -31.43 -15.85
C LYS A 455 6.15 -30.60 -16.98
N ALA A 456 4.89 -30.18 -16.82
CA ALA A 456 4.19 -29.35 -17.81
C ALA A 456 4.87 -27.99 -18.01
N ALA A 457 5.37 -27.37 -16.94
CA ALA A 457 6.03 -26.06 -17.02
C ALA A 457 7.42 -26.11 -17.67
N LYS A 458 8.12 -27.26 -17.65
CA LYS A 458 9.40 -27.46 -18.36
C LYS A 458 9.23 -27.63 -19.87
N HIS A 459 8.17 -28.34 -20.27
CA HIS A 459 7.86 -28.61 -21.68
C HIS A 459 6.38 -28.32 -21.95
N PRO A 460 6.00 -27.03 -21.95
CA PRO A 460 4.63 -26.62 -22.13
C PRO A 460 4.14 -26.93 -23.53
N SER A 461 3.14 -27.80 -23.63
CA SER A 461 2.47 -28.08 -24.90
C SER A 461 1.60 -26.88 -25.31
N HIS A 462 1.31 -26.79 -26.61
CA HIS A 462 0.40 -25.77 -27.14
C HIS A 462 -0.98 -25.84 -26.47
N GLU A 463 -1.49 -27.05 -26.22
CA GLU A 463 -2.80 -27.26 -25.58
C GLU A 463 -2.83 -26.71 -24.14
N ILE A 464 -1.79 -26.98 -23.34
CA ILE A 464 -1.72 -26.52 -21.94
C ILE A 464 -1.60 -24.99 -21.89
N THR A 465 -0.79 -24.42 -22.78
CA THR A 465 -0.59 -22.97 -22.89
C THR A 465 -1.89 -22.27 -23.29
N HIS A 466 -2.59 -22.81 -24.28
CA HIS A 466 -3.86 -22.29 -24.75
C HIS A 466 -4.95 -22.34 -23.66
N LYS A 467 -5.08 -23.47 -22.96
CA LYS A 467 -5.99 -23.61 -21.81
C LYS A 467 -5.67 -22.64 -20.68
N ALA A 468 -4.39 -22.34 -20.43
CA ALA A 468 -3.98 -21.32 -19.46
C ALA A 468 -4.35 -19.90 -19.90
N GLY A 469 -4.22 -19.59 -21.19
CA GLY A 469 -4.59 -18.28 -21.77
C GLY A 469 -6.09 -18.00 -21.82
N GLN A 470 -6.92 -19.04 -21.93
CA GLN A 470 -8.39 -18.93 -21.99
C GLN A 470 -9.10 -19.18 -20.65
N CYS A 471 -8.34 -19.46 -19.58
CA CYS A 471 -8.93 -19.76 -18.28
C CYS A 471 -9.60 -18.52 -17.69
N ILE A 472 -10.93 -18.55 -17.55
CA ILE A 472 -11.74 -17.46 -16.98
C ILE A 472 -11.32 -17.02 -15.56
N PHE A 473 -10.60 -17.89 -14.84
CA PHE A 473 -10.07 -17.58 -13.50
C PHE A 473 -8.69 -16.94 -13.54
N CYS A 474 -7.88 -17.22 -14.56
CA CYS A 474 -6.60 -16.55 -14.76
C CYS A 474 -6.78 -15.20 -15.44
N ARG A 475 -7.74 -15.11 -16.35
CA ARG A 475 -8.12 -13.90 -17.09
C ARG A 475 -9.64 -13.79 -16.98
N PRO A 476 -10.16 -13.07 -15.98
CA PRO A 476 -11.58 -12.84 -15.93
C PRO A 476 -11.93 -11.77 -16.98
N PRO A 477 -13.04 -11.94 -17.71
CA PRO A 477 -13.46 -10.94 -18.69
C PRO A 477 -13.73 -9.58 -18.04
N GLU A 478 -13.27 -8.50 -18.67
CA GLU A 478 -13.50 -7.13 -18.21
C GLU A 478 -14.93 -6.71 -18.57
N TYR A 479 -15.76 -6.42 -17.55
CA TYR A 479 -17.17 -5.99 -17.71
C TYR A 479 -17.42 -5.04 -18.89
N SER A 480 -18.40 -5.40 -19.73
CA SER A 480 -19.34 -4.41 -20.26
C SER A 480 -20.43 -4.18 -19.20
N ALA A 481 -20.69 -2.93 -18.85
CA ALA A 481 -21.54 -2.55 -17.71
C ALA A 481 -23.04 -2.90 -17.85
N ASN A 482 -23.47 -3.63 -18.89
CA ASN A 482 -24.90 -3.80 -19.23
C ASN A 482 -25.30 -5.18 -19.83
N GLN A 483 -24.46 -6.21 -19.78
CA GLN A 483 -24.86 -7.55 -20.23
C GLN A 483 -24.50 -8.61 -19.20
N ASP A 484 -25.49 -9.45 -18.87
CA ASP A 484 -25.28 -10.65 -18.07
C ASP A 484 -24.22 -11.52 -18.74
N LEU A 485 -23.12 -11.74 -18.04
CA LEU A 485 -22.01 -12.53 -18.53
C LEU A 485 -22.49 -13.98 -18.71
N ILE A 486 -22.66 -14.45 -19.95
CA ILE A 486 -23.00 -15.84 -20.23
C ILE A 486 -21.75 -16.68 -19.99
N ILE A 487 -21.61 -17.18 -18.77
CA ILE A 487 -20.54 -18.11 -18.42
C ILE A 487 -21.00 -19.50 -18.89
N PRO A 488 -20.19 -20.24 -19.68
CA PRO A 488 -20.55 -21.59 -20.10
C PRO A 488 -20.87 -22.47 -18.88
N ASP A 489 -21.90 -23.33 -18.99
CA ASP A 489 -22.36 -24.24 -17.93
C ASP A 489 -21.23 -25.13 -17.33
N LYS A 490 -20.09 -25.25 -18.03
CA LYS A 490 -18.85 -25.87 -17.54
C LYS A 490 -17.62 -25.09 -18.01
N PRO A 491 -17.03 -24.20 -17.20
CA PRO A 491 -15.78 -23.55 -17.56
C PRO A 491 -14.61 -24.54 -17.51
N GLU A 492 -13.89 -24.70 -18.61
CA GLU A 492 -12.64 -25.49 -18.61
C GLU A 492 -11.56 -24.76 -17.83
N LEU A 493 -11.15 -25.33 -16.69
CA LEU A 493 -10.07 -24.78 -15.88
C LEU A 493 -8.71 -25.14 -16.46
N CYS A 494 -7.76 -24.20 -16.41
CA CYS A 494 -6.37 -24.55 -16.66
C CYS A 494 -5.83 -25.47 -15.54
N LEU A 495 -4.75 -26.20 -15.85
CA LEU A 495 -4.09 -27.09 -14.89
C LEU A 495 -3.77 -26.39 -13.56
N HIS A 496 -3.34 -25.11 -13.57
CA HIS A 496 -3.05 -24.39 -12.32
C HIS A 496 -4.30 -24.05 -11.49
N CYS A 497 -5.42 -23.72 -12.14
CA CYS A 497 -6.66 -23.36 -11.47
C CYS A 497 -7.40 -24.59 -10.95
N ALA A 498 -7.43 -25.68 -11.73
CA ALA A 498 -7.97 -26.97 -11.29
C ALA A 498 -7.28 -27.47 -10.01
N GLU A 499 -5.98 -27.21 -9.89
CA GLU A 499 -5.14 -27.71 -8.79
C GLU A 499 -5.14 -26.85 -7.53
N MET A 500 -5.73 -25.65 -7.60
CA MET A 500 -5.85 -24.75 -6.45
C MET A 500 -6.58 -25.43 -5.28
N ARG A 501 -7.59 -26.27 -5.56
CA ARG A 501 -8.34 -27.00 -4.53
C ARG A 501 -7.47 -28.00 -3.78
N VAL A 502 -6.60 -28.74 -4.48
CA VAL A 502 -5.68 -29.70 -3.86
C VAL A 502 -4.69 -28.98 -2.95
N LEU A 503 -4.11 -27.88 -3.45
CA LEU A 503 -3.15 -27.08 -2.71
C LEU A 503 -3.75 -26.45 -1.45
N ARG A 504 -4.94 -25.84 -1.56
CA ARG A 504 -5.65 -25.23 -0.42
C ARG A 504 -6.08 -26.26 0.62
N THR A 505 -6.49 -27.44 0.18
CA THR A 505 -6.85 -28.53 1.10
C THR A 505 -5.62 -29.00 1.89
N TYR A 506 -4.47 -29.15 1.23
CA TYR A 506 -3.23 -29.51 1.90
C TYR A 506 -2.76 -28.40 2.85
N GLU A 507 -2.82 -27.15 2.39
CA GLU A 507 -2.49 -25.96 3.19
C GLU A 507 -3.30 -25.90 4.49
N ALA A 508 -4.63 -26.02 4.39
CA ALA A 508 -5.52 -25.89 5.53
C ALA A 508 -5.33 -27.01 6.58
N ARG A 509 -4.74 -28.15 6.19
CA ARG A 509 -4.42 -29.24 7.12
C ARG A 509 -3.03 -29.08 7.76
N LEU A 510 -2.14 -28.39 7.07
CA LEU A 510 -0.75 -28.20 7.49
C LEU A 510 -0.58 -26.94 8.37
N PHE A 511 -1.44 -25.94 8.18
CA PHE A 511 -1.39 -24.65 8.87
C PHE A 511 -2.58 -24.42 9.81
N ASP A 512 -2.49 -23.37 10.63
CA ASP A 512 -3.58 -22.95 11.52
C ASP A 512 -4.73 -22.34 10.72
N VAL A 513 -5.90 -22.97 10.80
CA VAL A 513 -7.14 -22.45 10.22
C VAL A 513 -7.99 -21.88 11.34
N ARG A 514 -8.40 -20.62 11.17
CA ARG A 514 -9.36 -19.99 12.07
C ARG A 514 -10.61 -19.67 11.30
N SER A 515 -11.75 -20.07 11.84
CA SER A 515 -13.04 -19.87 11.20
C SER A 515 -14.12 -19.48 12.20
N TYR A 516 -15.18 -18.90 11.64
CA TYR A 516 -16.39 -18.51 12.36
C TYR A 516 -17.61 -19.10 11.65
N PRO A 517 -18.41 -19.95 12.31
CA PRO A 517 -19.64 -20.47 11.71
C PRO A 517 -20.71 -19.37 11.62
N LYS A 518 -21.56 -19.39 10.59
CA LYS A 518 -22.68 -18.43 10.51
C LYS A 518 -23.70 -18.62 11.63
N GLN A 519 -23.87 -19.86 12.09
CA GLN A 519 -24.76 -20.22 13.19
C GLN A 519 -23.95 -20.76 14.38
N ARG A 520 -24.34 -20.39 15.60
CA ARG A 520 -23.63 -20.83 16.81
C ARG A 520 -23.85 -22.32 17.04
N GLY A 521 -22.77 -23.08 17.25
CA GLY A 521 -22.81 -24.53 17.49
C GLY A 521 -22.72 -25.39 16.23
N THR A 522 -22.62 -24.81 15.03
CA THR A 522 -22.39 -25.57 13.81
C THR A 522 -21.00 -26.22 13.83
N LYS A 523 -20.95 -27.54 13.66
CA LYS A 523 -19.70 -28.28 13.48
C LYS A 523 -19.10 -27.94 12.11
N LEU A 524 -17.87 -27.44 12.12
CA LEU A 524 -17.16 -27.08 10.89
C LEU A 524 -16.07 -28.09 10.59
N SER A 525 -15.94 -28.46 9.33
CA SER A 525 -14.83 -29.24 8.82
C SER A 525 -13.77 -28.34 8.17
N VAL A 526 -12.54 -28.88 8.02
CA VAL A 526 -11.49 -28.25 7.21
C VAL A 526 -11.98 -28.03 5.77
N THR A 527 -12.75 -28.97 5.23
CA THR A 527 -13.33 -28.87 3.88
C THR A 527 -14.31 -27.72 3.74
N ASP A 528 -15.20 -27.47 4.72
CA ASP A 528 -16.12 -26.33 4.70
C ASP A 528 -15.36 -25.01 4.70
N CYS A 529 -14.29 -24.93 5.50
CA CYS A 529 -13.44 -23.75 5.58
C CYS A 529 -12.63 -23.53 4.30
N VAL A 530 -12.11 -24.60 3.68
CA VAL A 530 -11.43 -24.52 2.38
C VAL A 530 -12.38 -24.07 1.28
N SER A 531 -13.60 -24.59 1.26
CA SER A 531 -14.64 -24.11 0.34
C SER A 531 -14.90 -22.62 0.55
N LYS A 532 -15.07 -22.16 1.80
CA LYS A 532 -15.21 -20.73 2.09
C LYS A 532 -14.00 -19.90 1.67
N LEU A 533 -12.79 -20.41 1.90
CA LEU A 533 -11.55 -19.75 1.54
C LEU A 533 -11.44 -19.60 0.02
N LEU A 534 -11.73 -20.64 -0.75
CA LEU A 534 -11.77 -20.61 -2.21
C LEU A 534 -12.82 -19.63 -2.73
N TYR A 535 -13.97 -19.55 -2.07
CA TYR A 535 -15.01 -18.56 -2.39
C TYR A 535 -14.57 -17.13 -2.09
N SER A 536 -13.91 -16.91 -0.95
CA SER A 536 -13.47 -15.58 -0.50
C SER A 536 -12.18 -15.09 -1.16
N SER A 537 -11.32 -16.04 -1.56
CA SER A 537 -10.11 -15.74 -2.31
C SER A 537 -10.55 -15.41 -3.71
N LYS A 538 -10.82 -14.11 -3.96
CA LYS A 538 -10.60 -13.54 -5.28
C LYS A 538 -9.24 -14.05 -5.76
N LEU A 539 -9.24 -15.02 -6.68
CA LEU A 539 -8.01 -15.46 -7.32
C LEU A 539 -7.36 -14.20 -7.87
N SER A 540 -6.17 -13.94 -7.38
CA SER A 540 -5.46 -12.66 -7.41
C SER A 540 -5.39 -12.05 -8.81
N HIS A 541 -6.22 -11.04 -9.05
CA HIS A 541 -5.96 -9.73 -9.67
C HIS A 541 -7.29 -9.20 -10.23
N HIS A 542 -7.60 -7.94 -9.94
CA HIS A 542 -8.80 -7.17 -10.35
C HIS A 542 -10.05 -7.35 -9.47
N ASP A 543 -10.39 -6.25 -8.78
CA ASP A 543 -11.34 -6.19 -7.67
C ASP A 543 -12.83 -6.10 -8.10
N THR A 544 -13.16 -6.26 -9.38
CA THR A 544 -14.40 -5.69 -9.95
C THR A 544 -15.48 -6.65 -10.40
N ILE A 545 -15.35 -7.99 -10.24
CA ILE A 545 -16.29 -8.94 -10.88
C ILE A 545 -17.13 -9.74 -9.89
N ASP A 546 -18.46 -9.73 -10.08
CA ASP A 546 -19.44 -10.53 -9.33
C ASP A 546 -19.50 -11.98 -9.87
N THR A 547 -18.42 -12.74 -9.68
CA THR A 547 -18.27 -14.15 -10.09
C THR A 547 -19.02 -15.15 -9.19
N LYS A 548 -19.97 -14.69 -8.36
CA LYS A 548 -20.56 -15.50 -7.27
C LYS A 548 -21.24 -16.80 -7.72
N GLY A 549 -21.89 -16.81 -8.89
CA GLY A 549 -22.60 -18.00 -9.40
C GLY A 549 -21.65 -19.15 -9.76
N VAL A 550 -20.59 -18.87 -10.52
CA VAL A 550 -19.65 -19.88 -11.01
C VAL A 550 -18.72 -20.39 -9.91
N ILE A 551 -18.34 -19.50 -8.99
CA ILE A 551 -17.61 -19.88 -7.79
C ILE A 551 -18.49 -20.81 -6.92
N ALA A 552 -19.80 -20.56 -6.81
CA ALA A 552 -20.69 -21.43 -6.03
C ALA A 552 -20.75 -22.87 -6.57
N ASP A 553 -20.79 -23.06 -7.90
CA ASP A 553 -20.81 -24.40 -8.51
C ASP A 553 -19.47 -25.14 -8.36
N LEU A 554 -18.35 -24.43 -8.40
CA LEU A 554 -17.01 -24.99 -8.19
C LEU A 554 -16.68 -25.31 -6.73
N VAL A 555 -17.19 -24.49 -5.80
CA VAL A 555 -16.90 -24.55 -4.37
C VAL A 555 -17.87 -25.46 -3.61
N GLY A 556 -19.08 -25.66 -4.16
CA GLY A 556 -20.16 -26.44 -3.57
C GLY A 556 -20.92 -25.68 -2.46
N ALA A 557 -22.14 -26.15 -2.16
CA ALA A 557 -23.06 -25.51 -1.20
C ALA A 557 -22.53 -25.42 0.25
N GLN A 558 -21.50 -26.20 0.61
CA GLN A 558 -20.99 -26.30 1.99
C GLN A 558 -20.29 -25.01 2.50
N HIS A 559 -19.93 -24.07 1.62
CA HIS A 559 -19.31 -22.81 2.02
C HIS A 559 -20.26 -21.89 2.82
N GLU A 560 -21.58 -22.09 2.72
CA GLU A 560 -22.57 -21.27 3.40
C GLU A 560 -22.54 -21.41 4.92
N LEU A 561 -22.04 -22.53 5.44
CA LEU A 561 -21.92 -22.82 6.87
C LEU A 561 -20.91 -21.88 7.56
N VAL A 562 -19.95 -21.37 6.80
CA VAL A 562 -18.82 -20.58 7.32
C VAL A 562 -19.03 -19.09 7.02
N GLY A 563 -19.11 -18.28 8.07
CA GLY A 563 -19.15 -16.82 7.96
C GLY A 563 -17.83 -16.27 7.45
N HIS A 564 -16.74 -16.64 8.12
CA HIS A 564 -15.37 -16.22 7.79
C HIS A 564 -14.37 -17.36 8.02
N ALA A 565 -13.34 -17.48 7.19
CA ALA A 565 -12.22 -18.41 7.38
C ALA A 565 -10.91 -17.76 6.92
N GLN A 566 -9.82 -18.03 7.66
CA GLN A 566 -8.48 -17.55 7.33
C GLN A 566 -7.42 -18.59 7.73
N ILE A 567 -6.39 -18.73 6.89
CA ILE A 567 -5.21 -19.56 7.17
C ILE A 567 -4.07 -18.65 7.66
N TYR A 568 -3.43 -19.04 8.76
CA TYR A 568 -2.25 -18.35 9.29
C TYR A 568 -1.03 -19.24 9.12
N ALA A 569 0.14 -18.64 8.82
CA ALA A 569 1.42 -19.34 8.65
C ALA A 569 2.02 -19.88 9.97
N LYS A 570 1.18 -20.47 10.83
CA LYS A 570 1.51 -21.12 12.11
C LYS A 570 1.17 -22.61 12.03
N ALA A 571 1.71 -23.39 12.97
CA ALA A 571 1.44 -24.82 13.08
C ALA A 571 -0.07 -25.11 13.21
N SER A 572 -0.55 -26.15 12.52
CA SER A 572 -1.94 -26.62 12.61
C SER A 572 -2.31 -27.12 14.01
N ASP A 573 -3.60 -27.26 14.27
CA ASP A 573 -4.09 -27.76 15.55
C ASP A 573 -3.57 -29.18 15.83
N SER A 574 -3.52 -30.06 14.82
CA SER A 574 -2.92 -31.40 14.94
C SER A 574 -1.46 -31.34 15.39
N GLU A 575 -0.64 -30.47 14.80
CA GLU A 575 0.76 -30.30 15.21
C GLU A 575 0.87 -29.73 16.64
N ARG A 576 -0.04 -28.84 17.04
CA ARG A 576 -0.06 -28.28 18.41
C ARG A 576 -0.43 -29.33 19.45
N VAL A 577 -1.38 -30.23 19.16
CA VAL A 577 -1.72 -31.35 20.05
C VAL A 577 -0.50 -32.28 20.20
N LEU A 578 0.18 -32.61 19.12
CA LEU A 578 1.42 -33.41 19.19
C LEU A 578 2.52 -32.71 20.00
N LYS A 579 2.70 -31.39 19.83
CA LYS A 579 3.62 -30.59 20.67
C LYS A 579 3.27 -30.63 22.14
N PHE A 580 1.97 -30.56 22.47
CA PHE A 580 1.51 -30.68 23.85
C PHE A 580 1.90 -32.04 24.46
N LEU A 581 1.72 -33.14 23.71
CA LEU A 581 2.10 -34.48 24.17
C LEU A 581 3.61 -34.61 24.38
N VAL A 582 4.43 -34.13 23.43
CA VAL A 582 5.90 -34.12 23.59
C VAL A 582 6.32 -33.26 24.77
N LYS A 583 5.67 -32.11 24.98
CA LYS A 583 5.92 -31.24 26.13
C LYS A 583 5.60 -31.95 27.45
N HIS A 584 4.45 -32.63 27.53
CA HIS A 584 4.07 -33.40 28.72
C HIS A 584 5.10 -34.50 29.03
N LEU A 585 5.52 -35.28 28.02
CA LEU A 585 6.58 -36.30 28.18
C LEU A 585 7.90 -35.68 28.66
N THR A 586 8.27 -34.52 28.11
CA THR A 586 9.48 -33.79 28.49
C THR A 586 9.42 -33.29 29.94
N ASP A 587 8.26 -32.76 30.35
CA ASP A 587 8.04 -32.29 31.72
C ASP A 587 8.10 -33.43 32.73
N GLN A 588 7.59 -34.62 32.40
CA GLN A 588 7.73 -35.80 33.25
C GLN A 588 9.19 -36.26 33.37
N LEU A 589 9.91 -36.35 32.24
CA LEU A 589 11.35 -36.67 32.25
C LEU A 589 12.17 -35.65 33.07
N LYS A 590 11.78 -34.37 33.03
CA LYS A 590 12.42 -33.32 33.84
C LYS A 590 12.14 -33.50 35.33
N LYS A 591 10.91 -33.82 35.73
CA LYS A 591 10.58 -34.10 37.14
C LYS A 591 11.36 -35.28 37.71
N ILE A 592 11.63 -36.30 36.89
CA ILE A 592 12.49 -37.43 37.27
C ILE A 592 13.93 -36.95 37.52
N LYS A 593 14.49 -36.15 36.58
CA LYS A 593 15.84 -35.59 36.72
C LYS A 593 15.97 -34.67 37.95
N ASP A 594 14.94 -33.88 38.24
CA ASP A 594 14.90 -32.95 39.38
C ASP A 594 14.62 -33.67 40.72
N GLY A 595 14.48 -35.00 40.75
CA GLY A 595 14.17 -35.79 41.94
C GLY A 595 12.75 -35.60 42.49
N LYS A 596 11.88 -34.92 41.74
CA LYS A 596 10.48 -34.62 42.11
C LYS A 596 9.52 -35.77 41.82
N LEU A 597 9.94 -36.75 41.01
CA LEU A 597 9.19 -37.96 40.70
C LEU A 597 10.14 -39.16 40.87
N LYS A 598 9.74 -40.16 41.67
CA LYS A 598 10.54 -41.38 41.85
C LYS A 598 10.31 -42.35 40.70
N MET A 599 11.33 -43.15 40.34
CA MET A 599 11.25 -44.16 39.27
C MET A 599 10.11 -45.17 39.50
N GLU A 600 9.87 -45.54 40.75
CA GLU A 600 8.82 -46.48 41.20
C GLU A 600 7.39 -45.95 40.95
N GLN A 601 7.23 -44.64 40.74
CA GLN A 601 5.95 -43.98 40.51
C GLN A 601 5.61 -43.85 39.01
N LEU A 602 6.45 -44.41 38.12
CA LEU A 602 6.26 -44.34 36.68
C LEU A 602 5.32 -45.44 36.18
N LEU A 603 4.31 -45.03 35.42
CA LEU A 603 3.37 -45.93 34.75
C LEU A 603 3.97 -46.58 33.48
N LEU A 604 5.09 -46.06 32.97
CA LEU A 604 5.83 -46.60 31.84
C LEU A 604 7.33 -46.62 32.15
N PRO A 605 8.09 -47.62 31.68
CA PRO A 605 9.54 -47.66 31.84
C PRO A 605 10.21 -46.37 31.30
N LEU A 606 11.28 -45.92 31.95
CA LEU A 606 12.01 -44.70 31.55
C LEU A 606 12.44 -44.73 30.09
N GLU A 607 12.94 -45.88 29.64
CA GLU A 607 13.37 -46.11 28.25
C GLU A 607 12.20 -45.92 27.28
N ARG A 608 11.01 -46.40 27.64
CA ARG A 608 9.81 -46.24 26.79
C ARG A 608 9.38 -44.78 26.69
N LEU A 609 9.43 -44.03 27.78
CA LEU A 609 9.13 -42.59 27.77
C LEU A 609 10.14 -41.80 26.93
N GLN A 610 11.42 -42.16 26.97
CA GLN A 610 12.46 -41.55 26.14
C GLN A 610 12.24 -41.87 24.65
N LEU A 611 11.87 -43.11 24.32
CA LEU A 611 11.54 -43.52 22.95
C LEU A 611 10.32 -42.77 22.41
N LEU A 612 9.23 -42.66 23.18
CA LEU A 612 8.04 -41.91 22.78
C LEU A 612 8.34 -40.43 22.55
N LYS A 613 9.15 -39.82 23.42
CA LYS A 613 9.61 -38.43 23.24
C LYS A 613 10.41 -38.28 21.95
N ALA A 614 11.38 -39.16 21.70
CA ALA A 614 12.23 -39.10 20.52
C ALA A 614 11.44 -39.32 19.21
N ALA A 615 10.49 -40.25 19.22
CA ALA A 615 9.54 -40.46 18.12
C ALA A 615 8.71 -39.20 17.83
N GLY A 616 8.21 -38.54 18.89
CA GLY A 616 7.48 -37.29 18.78
C GLY A 616 8.31 -36.13 18.25
N GLU A 617 9.56 -35.97 18.68
CA GLU A 617 10.48 -34.96 18.17
C GLU A 617 10.78 -35.15 16.68
N ARG A 618 10.99 -36.40 16.23
CA ARG A 618 11.18 -36.73 14.80
C ARG A 618 9.92 -36.44 13.98
N HIS A 619 8.74 -36.86 14.45
CA HIS A 619 7.46 -36.57 13.79
C HIS A 619 7.25 -35.05 13.65
N LEU A 620 7.45 -34.28 14.73
CA LEU A 620 7.34 -32.83 14.68
C LEU A 620 8.35 -32.20 13.72
N GLY A 621 9.57 -32.74 13.63
CA GLY A 621 10.56 -32.35 12.64
C GLY A 621 10.09 -32.56 11.19
N VAL A 622 9.41 -33.68 10.91
CA VAL A 622 8.78 -33.93 9.61
C VAL A 622 7.69 -32.90 9.31
N LEU A 623 6.77 -32.62 10.25
CA LEU A 623 5.70 -31.63 10.04
C LEU A 623 6.25 -30.22 9.82
N GLN A 624 7.31 -29.84 10.53
CA GLN A 624 8.01 -28.57 10.31
C GLN A 624 8.64 -28.49 8.92
N ALA A 625 9.29 -29.57 8.48
CA ALA A 625 9.87 -29.65 7.14
C ALA A 625 8.80 -29.61 6.04
N LEU A 626 7.65 -30.27 6.25
CA LEU A 626 6.51 -30.19 5.33
C LEU A 626 5.98 -28.76 5.22
N ARG A 627 5.90 -28.00 6.32
CA ARG A 627 5.54 -26.57 6.29
C ARG A 627 6.55 -25.75 5.50
N ALA A 628 7.85 -25.97 5.72
CA ALA A 628 8.91 -25.29 4.97
C ALA A 628 8.82 -25.60 3.46
N GLU A 629 8.63 -26.87 3.10
CA GLU A 629 8.41 -27.30 1.71
C GLU A 629 7.19 -26.59 1.09
N PHE A 630 6.07 -26.56 1.80
CA PHE A 630 4.86 -25.90 1.31
C PHE A 630 5.05 -24.41 1.07
N LEU A 631 5.76 -23.70 1.95
CA LEU A 631 6.05 -22.28 1.77
C LEU A 631 6.89 -22.00 0.51
N LYS A 632 7.74 -22.94 0.09
CA LYS A 632 8.48 -22.88 -1.19
C LYS A 632 7.66 -23.33 -2.40
N SER A 633 6.60 -24.09 -2.16
CA SER A 633 5.74 -24.64 -3.22
C SER A 633 4.91 -23.56 -3.92
N ARG A 634 4.41 -22.57 -3.16
CA ARG A 634 3.61 -21.47 -3.71
C ARG A 634 4.37 -20.61 -4.73
N PRO A 635 5.54 -20.02 -4.39
CA PRO A 635 6.34 -19.26 -5.36
C PRO A 635 6.72 -20.09 -6.58
N MET A 636 7.00 -21.38 -6.42
CA MET A 636 7.31 -22.28 -7.54
C MET A 636 6.11 -22.45 -8.48
N LEU A 637 4.92 -22.70 -7.94
CA LEU A 637 3.71 -22.86 -8.74
C LEU A 637 3.27 -21.56 -9.41
N GLU A 638 3.48 -20.43 -8.76
CA GLU A 638 3.28 -19.10 -9.33
C GLU A 638 4.26 -18.82 -10.47
N ALA A 639 5.55 -19.11 -10.28
CA ALA A 639 6.54 -19.02 -11.35
C ALA A 639 6.19 -19.92 -12.55
N GLY A 640 5.68 -21.14 -12.29
CA GLY A 640 5.22 -22.06 -13.34
C GLY A 640 4.01 -21.52 -14.10
N ARG A 641 3.07 -20.88 -13.39
CA ARG A 641 1.92 -20.22 -14.01
C ARG A 641 2.35 -19.03 -14.86
N ASN A 642 3.26 -18.19 -14.35
CA ASN A 642 3.79 -17.03 -15.07
C ASN A 642 4.55 -17.44 -16.34
N MET A 643 5.24 -18.58 -16.32
CA MET A 643 5.87 -19.15 -17.51
C MET A 643 4.83 -19.48 -18.60
N LEU A 644 3.74 -20.18 -18.24
CA LEU A 644 2.67 -20.48 -19.20
C LEU A 644 1.99 -19.23 -19.74
N HIS A 645 1.72 -18.24 -18.88
CA HIS A 645 1.17 -16.96 -19.31
C HIS A 645 2.12 -16.21 -20.24
N THR A 646 3.42 -16.18 -19.94
CA THR A 646 4.41 -15.53 -20.82
C THR A 646 4.44 -16.20 -22.19
N MET A 647 4.26 -17.51 -22.28
CA MET A 647 4.22 -18.19 -23.58
C MET A 647 2.98 -17.86 -24.39
N ASP A 648 1.83 -17.73 -23.72
CA ASP A 648 0.61 -17.26 -24.35
C ASP A 648 0.71 -15.78 -24.76
N GLU A 649 1.32 -14.93 -23.92
CA GLU A 649 1.63 -13.53 -24.23
C GLU A 649 2.60 -13.39 -25.41
N LEU A 650 3.64 -14.23 -25.49
CA LEU A 650 4.56 -14.25 -26.62
C LEU A 650 3.82 -14.60 -27.92
N ARG A 651 2.88 -15.54 -27.87
CA ARG A 651 2.03 -15.87 -29.02
C ARG A 651 1.12 -14.69 -29.39
N GLN A 652 0.45 -14.09 -28.40
CA GLN A 652 -0.46 -12.95 -28.59
C GLN A 652 0.28 -11.71 -29.10
N SER A 653 1.51 -11.48 -28.67
CA SER A 653 2.32 -10.34 -29.09
C SER A 653 2.59 -10.35 -30.60
N SER A 654 2.69 -11.52 -31.23
CA SER A 654 2.81 -11.61 -32.69
C SER A 654 1.50 -11.40 -33.45
N MET A 655 0.33 -11.48 -32.79
CA MET A 655 -0.95 -11.33 -33.46
C MET A 655 -1.21 -9.88 -33.89
N ARG A 656 -1.95 -9.71 -34.99
CA ARG A 656 -2.43 -8.42 -35.50
C ARG A 656 -3.94 -8.30 -35.34
N MET A 657 -4.45 -7.08 -35.51
CA MET A 657 -5.88 -6.88 -35.71
C MET A 657 -6.37 -7.66 -36.94
N GLN A 658 -7.59 -8.19 -36.88
CA GLN A 658 -8.20 -8.99 -37.95
C GLN A 658 -9.57 -8.44 -38.32
N LEU A 659 -9.97 -8.58 -39.59
CA LEU A 659 -11.33 -8.26 -40.00
C LEU A 659 -12.31 -9.30 -39.43
N ARG A 660 -13.39 -8.82 -38.83
CA ARG A 660 -14.48 -9.68 -38.34
C ARG A 660 -15.17 -10.35 -39.53
N ASP A 661 -15.36 -11.67 -39.44
CA ASP A 661 -16.20 -12.42 -40.38
C ASP A 661 -17.67 -11.99 -40.23
N PRO A 662 -18.32 -11.46 -41.28
CA PRO A 662 -19.73 -11.05 -41.23
C PRO A 662 -20.70 -12.20 -40.95
N SER A 663 -20.29 -13.45 -41.18
CA SER A 663 -21.13 -14.64 -40.98
C SER A 663 -21.21 -15.12 -39.52
N LEU A 664 -20.35 -14.60 -38.64
CA LEU A 664 -20.33 -14.95 -37.22
C LEU A 664 -21.15 -13.94 -36.40
N GLU A 665 -22.34 -14.36 -35.97
CA GLU A 665 -23.28 -13.52 -35.18
C GLU A 665 -22.68 -13.10 -33.81
N ALA A 666 -21.91 -13.99 -33.17
CA ALA A 666 -21.29 -13.74 -31.86
C ALA A 666 -19.75 -13.74 -31.95
N VAL A 667 -19.13 -12.62 -31.55
CA VAL A 667 -17.70 -12.53 -31.29
C VAL A 667 -17.50 -12.82 -29.80
N SER A 668 -16.57 -13.72 -29.47
CA SER A 668 -16.17 -13.89 -28.06
C SER A 668 -15.61 -12.57 -27.52
N GLU A 669 -15.80 -12.31 -26.24
CA GLU A 669 -15.32 -11.07 -25.58
C GLU A 669 -13.81 -10.85 -25.80
N TYR A 670 -13.03 -11.93 -25.79
CA TYR A 670 -11.61 -11.93 -26.15
C TYR A 670 -11.35 -11.62 -27.62
N GLY A 671 -12.22 -12.08 -28.51
CA GLY A 671 -12.17 -11.77 -29.94
C GLY A 671 -12.41 -10.30 -30.23
N ALA A 672 -13.24 -9.62 -29.44
CA ALA A 672 -13.54 -8.19 -29.62
C ALA A 672 -12.31 -7.29 -29.43
N LEU A 673 -11.27 -7.75 -28.74
CA LEU A 673 -10.04 -7.00 -28.49
C LEU A 673 -9.23 -6.75 -29.76
N TYR A 674 -9.23 -7.70 -30.71
CA TYR A 674 -8.40 -7.61 -31.92
C TYR A 674 -9.21 -7.72 -33.23
N MET A 675 -10.49 -8.10 -33.18
CA MET A 675 -11.36 -8.08 -34.36
C MET A 675 -11.97 -6.70 -34.60
N VAL A 676 -11.93 -6.25 -35.86
CA VAL A 676 -12.44 -4.95 -36.31
C VAL A 676 -13.46 -5.17 -37.41
N SER A 677 -14.61 -4.51 -37.36
CA SER A 677 -15.55 -4.55 -38.48
C SER A 677 -15.07 -3.63 -39.62
N ALA A 678 -15.39 -3.98 -40.87
CA ALA A 678 -14.97 -3.19 -42.03
C ALA A 678 -15.44 -1.73 -41.97
N GLY A 679 -16.63 -1.46 -41.40
CA GLY A 679 -17.16 -0.11 -41.24
C GLY A 679 -16.46 0.74 -40.17
N GLU A 680 -15.81 0.10 -39.19
CA GLU A 680 -15.10 0.79 -38.11
C GLU A 680 -13.66 1.16 -38.47
N LEU A 681 -13.11 0.62 -39.56
CA LEU A 681 -11.69 0.72 -39.89
C LEU A 681 -11.22 2.18 -40.03
N ALA A 682 -11.97 2.98 -40.77
CA ALA A 682 -11.67 4.40 -40.99
C ALA A 682 -11.75 5.21 -39.68
N ALA A 683 -12.78 4.96 -38.87
CA ALA A 683 -12.95 5.63 -37.58
C ALA A 683 -11.82 5.28 -36.61
N ARG A 684 -11.44 3.99 -36.50
CA ARG A 684 -10.32 3.56 -35.66
C ARG A 684 -8.99 4.14 -36.13
N ASN A 685 -8.76 4.25 -37.44
CA ASN A 685 -7.54 4.83 -37.98
C ASN A 685 -7.40 6.32 -37.58
N VAL A 686 -8.49 7.10 -37.68
CA VAL A 686 -8.52 8.51 -37.25
C VAL A 686 -8.29 8.62 -35.74
N THR A 687 -8.96 7.81 -34.93
CA THR A 687 -8.78 7.80 -33.47
C THR A 687 -7.34 7.48 -33.09
N ALA A 688 -6.77 6.40 -33.62
CA ALA A 688 -5.39 5.99 -33.32
C ALA A 688 -4.35 7.04 -33.78
N SER A 689 -4.61 7.73 -34.90
CA SER A 689 -3.73 8.82 -35.38
C SER A 689 -3.75 10.04 -34.47
N ASN A 690 -4.92 10.39 -33.93
CA ASN A 690 -5.08 11.47 -32.96
C ASN A 690 -4.40 11.11 -31.63
N GLU A 691 -4.63 9.89 -31.14
CA GLU A 691 -3.98 9.36 -29.93
C GLU A 691 -2.45 9.37 -30.07
N LEU A 692 -1.91 8.89 -31.20
CA LEU A 692 -0.47 8.94 -31.47
C LEU A 692 0.10 10.36 -31.31
N SER A 693 -0.61 11.37 -31.83
CA SER A 693 -0.18 12.76 -31.75
C SER A 693 -0.14 13.27 -30.31
N VAL A 694 -1.13 12.90 -29.50
CA VAL A 694 -1.18 13.21 -28.06
C VAL A 694 -0.06 12.51 -27.32
N HIS A 695 0.11 11.19 -27.51
CA HIS A 695 1.14 10.41 -26.82
C HIS A 695 2.56 10.86 -27.19
N LYS A 696 2.82 11.27 -28.45
CA LYS A 696 4.10 11.86 -28.84
C LYS A 696 4.39 13.17 -28.09
N ALA A 697 3.38 14.01 -27.87
CA ALA A 697 3.55 15.24 -27.09
C ALA A 697 3.84 14.94 -25.61
N VAL A 698 3.16 13.95 -25.02
CA VAL A 698 3.40 13.49 -23.65
C VAL A 698 4.79 12.89 -23.49
N LEU A 699 5.23 12.04 -24.42
CA LEU A 699 6.58 11.45 -24.43
C LEU A 699 7.67 12.53 -24.48
N LYS A 700 7.48 13.58 -25.30
CA LYS A 700 8.41 14.71 -25.35
C LYS A 700 8.49 15.44 -24.01
N HIS A 701 7.37 15.57 -23.31
CA HIS A 701 7.33 16.20 -21.99
C HIS A 701 8.04 15.35 -20.93
N SER A 702 7.71 14.06 -20.83
CA SER A 702 8.29 13.14 -19.83
C SER A 702 9.79 12.94 -20.03
N THR A 703 10.26 12.80 -21.28
CA THR A 703 11.69 12.72 -21.60
C THR A 703 12.45 14.03 -21.31
N SER A 704 11.83 15.19 -21.55
CA SER A 704 12.42 16.50 -21.18
C SER A 704 12.59 16.64 -19.67
N GLN A 705 11.58 16.21 -18.90
CA GLN A 705 11.64 16.19 -17.44
C GLN A 705 12.73 15.23 -16.94
N LEU A 706 12.80 14.00 -17.49
CA LEU A 706 13.86 13.05 -17.15
C LEU A 706 15.24 13.63 -17.46
N ARG A 707 15.42 14.25 -18.62
CA ARG A 707 16.70 14.90 -18.99
C ARG A 707 17.09 16.01 -18.02
N TYR A 708 16.14 16.82 -17.57
CA TYR A 708 16.37 17.85 -16.56
C TYR A 708 16.86 17.24 -15.24
N LEU A 709 16.16 16.23 -14.72
CA LEU A 709 16.51 15.59 -13.46
C LEU A 709 17.86 14.85 -13.54
N THR A 710 18.14 14.13 -14.63
CA THR A 710 19.45 13.51 -14.87
C THR A 710 20.55 14.57 -14.98
N GLY A 711 20.27 15.71 -15.61
CA GLY A 711 21.18 16.85 -15.68
C GLY A 711 21.45 17.48 -14.31
N LEU A 712 20.45 17.50 -13.43
CA LEU A 712 20.59 17.97 -12.05
C LEU A 712 21.44 16.98 -11.22
N ALA A 713 21.23 15.68 -11.39
CA ALA A 713 22.01 14.65 -10.72
C ALA A 713 23.50 14.73 -11.12
N ALA A 714 23.80 14.97 -12.40
CA ALA A 714 25.16 15.15 -12.88
C ALA A 714 25.86 16.42 -12.33
N LYS A 715 25.10 17.44 -11.94
CA LYS A 715 25.63 18.71 -11.39
C LYS A 715 25.73 18.71 -9.85
N GLY A 716 25.19 17.68 -9.18
CA GLY A 716 25.07 17.60 -7.73
C GLY A 716 23.75 18.18 -7.21
N ALA A 717 23.07 17.46 -6.32
CA ALA A 717 21.74 17.82 -5.79
C ALA A 717 21.72 19.17 -5.02
N ALA A 718 22.88 19.61 -4.53
CA ALA A 718 23.09 20.85 -3.81
C ALA A 718 23.46 22.05 -4.70
N ALA A 719 23.33 21.95 -6.03
CA ALA A 719 23.55 23.08 -6.91
C ALA A 719 22.56 24.21 -6.59
N GLU A 720 22.99 25.18 -5.77
CA GLU A 720 22.25 26.41 -5.54
C GLU A 720 22.09 27.14 -6.87
N GLU A 721 20.84 27.41 -7.24
CA GLU A 721 20.52 28.23 -8.39
C GLU A 721 21.08 29.65 -8.10
N LYS A 722 22.17 30.05 -8.77
CA LYS A 722 22.74 31.40 -8.65
C LYS A 722 21.64 32.41 -8.94
N ARG A 723 21.23 33.19 -7.94
CA ARG A 723 20.16 34.19 -8.12
C ARG A 723 20.74 35.55 -8.46
N GLU A 724 20.30 36.07 -9.60
CA GLU A 724 20.58 37.42 -10.07
C GLU A 724 19.46 38.39 -9.64
N CYS A 725 19.81 39.64 -9.36
CA CYS A 725 18.80 40.67 -9.10
C CYS A 725 17.94 40.92 -10.35
N PRO A 726 16.59 40.94 -10.27
CA PRO A 726 15.73 41.14 -11.43
C PRO A 726 15.84 42.54 -12.06
N ILE A 727 16.56 43.48 -11.42
CA ILE A 727 16.78 44.84 -11.94
C ILE A 727 18.19 44.98 -12.53
N CYS A 728 19.25 44.64 -11.78
CA CYS A 728 20.63 44.83 -12.25
C CYS A 728 21.30 43.57 -12.82
N GLN A 729 20.67 42.40 -12.67
CA GLN A 729 21.19 41.09 -13.13
C GLN A 729 22.56 40.70 -12.54
N GLU A 730 23.03 41.40 -11.50
CA GLU A 730 24.24 41.05 -10.78
C GLU A 730 23.94 40.00 -9.69
N ASN A 731 24.93 39.15 -9.39
CA ASN A 731 24.88 38.07 -8.39
C ASN A 731 24.94 38.55 -6.93
N ASP A 732 24.40 39.74 -6.64
CA ASP A 732 24.59 40.46 -5.38
C ASP A 732 23.47 40.20 -4.35
N LEU A 733 22.65 39.17 -4.57
CA LEU A 733 21.64 38.70 -3.59
C LEU A 733 22.26 37.95 -2.40
N ALA A 734 23.60 37.84 -2.37
CA ALA A 734 24.36 37.34 -1.22
C ALA A 734 24.39 38.34 -0.05
N GLY A 735 24.29 39.65 -0.32
CA GLY A 735 24.27 40.72 0.67
C GLY A 735 22.87 41.09 1.17
N ASP A 736 22.69 42.32 1.61
CA ASP A 736 21.38 42.85 2.03
C ASP A 736 20.37 42.81 0.87
N VAL A 737 19.16 42.36 1.15
CA VAL A 737 18.11 42.21 0.12
C VAL A 737 16.84 42.94 0.49
N GLY A 738 16.21 43.54 -0.50
CA GLY A 738 14.88 44.12 -0.41
C GLY A 738 13.81 43.09 -0.76
N VAL A 739 12.81 42.94 0.10
CA VAL A 739 11.68 42.03 -0.08
C VAL A 739 10.39 42.84 -0.18
N LEU A 740 9.64 42.62 -1.26
CA LEU A 740 8.31 43.22 -1.48
C LEU A 740 7.22 42.35 -0.83
N VAL A 741 6.02 42.91 -0.65
CA VAL A 741 4.84 42.19 -0.10
C VAL A 741 4.48 40.92 -0.90
N CYS A 742 4.82 40.88 -2.18
CA CYS A 742 4.64 39.70 -3.03
C CYS A 742 5.70 38.60 -2.82
N GLY A 743 6.66 38.78 -1.91
CA GLY A 743 7.74 37.82 -1.62
C GLY A 743 8.93 37.85 -2.59
N HIS A 744 8.83 38.57 -3.72
CA HIS A 744 9.95 38.75 -4.64
C HIS A 744 11.07 39.59 -4.03
N ILE A 745 12.30 39.18 -4.33
CA ILE A 745 13.55 39.68 -3.73
C ILE A 745 14.36 40.41 -4.80
N MET A 746 15.05 41.49 -4.42
CA MET A 746 16.02 42.22 -5.25
C MET A 746 17.17 42.72 -4.38
N CYS A 747 18.33 43.04 -4.98
CA CYS A 747 19.46 43.55 -4.20
C CYS A 747 19.09 44.88 -3.52
N TYR A 748 19.70 45.14 -2.35
CA TYR A 748 19.44 46.33 -1.55
C TYR A 748 19.59 47.63 -2.35
N GLU A 749 20.62 47.74 -3.19
CA GLU A 749 20.90 48.93 -4.00
C GLU A 749 19.74 49.25 -4.97
N CYS A 750 19.22 48.22 -5.65
CA CYS A 750 18.10 48.34 -6.58
C CYS A 750 16.79 48.61 -5.84
N CYS A 751 16.56 47.95 -4.70
CA CYS A 751 15.40 48.21 -3.85
C CYS A 751 15.38 49.67 -3.36
N ARG A 752 16.54 50.18 -2.92
CA ARG A 752 16.71 51.56 -2.44
C ARG A 752 16.43 52.59 -3.53
N LYS A 753 16.93 52.35 -4.75
CA LYS A 753 16.63 53.20 -5.91
C LYS A 753 15.13 53.20 -6.26
N LEU A 754 14.47 52.04 -6.14
CA LEU A 754 13.03 51.89 -6.39
C LEU A 754 12.20 52.70 -5.37
N VAL A 755 12.52 52.57 -4.08
CA VAL A 755 11.88 53.30 -2.98
C VAL A 755 12.11 54.81 -3.08
N ASN A 756 13.35 55.24 -3.32
CA ASN A 756 13.69 56.66 -3.46
C ASN A 756 12.98 57.32 -4.65
N ARG A 757 12.80 56.60 -5.75
CA ARG A 757 12.05 57.08 -6.91
C ARG A 757 10.57 57.22 -6.60
N ALA A 758 10.01 56.30 -5.83
CA ALA A 758 8.63 56.37 -5.36
C ALA A 758 8.42 57.58 -4.44
N ASN A 759 9.25 57.78 -3.41
CA ASN A 759 9.15 58.92 -2.49
C ASN A 759 9.22 60.27 -3.20
N LYS A 760 10.16 60.45 -4.15
CA LYS A 760 10.24 61.68 -4.98
C LYS A 760 9.00 61.88 -5.85
N GLY A 761 8.38 60.79 -6.31
CA GLY A 761 7.12 60.82 -7.07
C GLY A 761 5.91 61.15 -6.22
N GLN A 762 5.88 60.68 -4.97
CA GLN A 762 4.82 60.96 -4.00
C GLN A 762 4.85 62.44 -3.55
N GLN A 763 6.03 62.99 -3.25
CA GLN A 763 6.18 64.41 -2.91
C GLN A 763 5.65 65.33 -4.03
N ARG A 764 6.05 65.05 -5.28
CA ARG A 764 5.59 65.81 -6.46
C ARG A 764 4.10 65.64 -6.77
N ALA A 765 3.49 64.55 -6.31
CA ALA A 765 2.05 64.32 -6.46
C ALA A 765 1.27 65.12 -5.40
N LEU A 766 1.76 65.13 -4.15
CA LEU A 766 1.21 65.92 -3.05
C LEU A 766 1.30 67.43 -3.33
N ASP A 767 2.43 67.92 -3.83
CA ASP A 767 2.61 69.32 -4.26
C ASP A 767 1.65 69.75 -5.38
N LYS A 768 1.05 68.77 -6.08
CA LYS A 768 0.10 68.97 -7.19
C LYS A 768 -1.31 68.46 -6.88
N GLY A 769 -1.63 68.17 -5.61
CA GLY A 769 -2.95 67.71 -5.16
C GLY A 769 -3.41 66.37 -5.76
N ARG A 770 -2.48 65.46 -6.07
CA ARG A 770 -2.75 64.13 -6.64
C ARG A 770 -2.36 63.00 -5.70
N ASP A 771 -3.09 61.89 -5.78
CA ASP A 771 -2.81 60.71 -4.97
C ASP A 771 -1.44 60.07 -5.29
N PRO A 772 -0.67 59.67 -4.26
CA PRO A 772 0.63 59.04 -4.42
C PRO A 772 0.51 57.66 -5.09
N ARG A 773 1.32 57.40 -6.13
CA ARG A 773 1.34 56.09 -6.81
C ARG A 773 2.14 55.04 -6.02
N PRO A 774 1.66 53.79 -5.91
CA PRO A 774 2.38 52.71 -5.22
C PRO A 774 3.56 52.19 -6.07
N ILE A 775 4.50 51.51 -5.40
CA ILE A 775 5.60 50.80 -6.06
C ILE A 775 5.03 49.58 -6.79
N GLN A 776 5.54 49.27 -8.00
CA GLN A 776 5.20 48.06 -8.74
C GLN A 776 6.35 47.06 -8.67
N CYS A 777 6.06 45.80 -8.34
CA CYS A 777 7.06 44.74 -8.35
C CYS A 777 7.63 44.54 -9.77
N PRO A 778 8.96 44.57 -9.97
CA PRO A 778 9.58 44.32 -11.28
C PRO A 778 9.29 42.93 -11.85
N THR A 779 9.10 41.93 -10.97
CA THR A 779 8.87 40.53 -11.37
C THR A 779 7.41 40.25 -11.67
N CYS A 780 6.50 40.56 -10.74
CA CYS A 780 5.08 40.20 -10.86
C CYS A 780 4.12 41.37 -11.02
N ARG A 781 4.62 42.60 -11.08
CA ARG A 781 3.82 43.84 -11.23
C ARG A 781 2.70 44.03 -10.19
N ARG A 782 2.86 43.44 -9.00
CA ARG A 782 1.95 43.69 -7.87
C ARG A 782 2.27 45.05 -7.23
N SER A 783 1.23 45.82 -6.90
CA SER A 783 1.37 47.09 -6.18
C SER A 783 1.78 46.88 -4.72
N CYS A 784 2.74 47.66 -4.24
CA CYS A 784 3.29 47.62 -2.90
C CYS A 784 3.39 49.05 -2.35
N GLY A 785 2.96 49.27 -1.09
CA GLY A 785 3.23 50.52 -0.38
C GLY A 785 4.71 50.64 -0.08
N VAL A 786 5.22 51.89 0.03
CA VAL A 786 6.63 52.13 0.34
C VAL A 786 6.98 51.65 1.76
N ALA A 787 6.07 51.83 2.71
CA ALA A 787 6.24 51.40 4.09
C ALA A 787 6.25 49.87 4.27
N ASP A 788 5.75 49.12 3.27
CA ASP A 788 5.63 47.67 3.33
C ASP A 788 6.87 46.94 2.79
N VAL A 789 7.84 47.69 2.23
CA VAL A 789 9.10 47.14 1.75
C VAL A 789 10.00 46.84 2.93
N ARG A 790 10.44 45.58 3.06
CA ARG A 790 11.31 45.12 4.14
C ARG A 790 12.72 44.92 3.61
N ILE A 791 13.72 45.35 4.38
CA ILE A 791 15.11 44.95 4.13
C ILE A 791 15.46 43.82 5.08
N VAL A 792 16.08 42.79 4.53
CA VAL A 792 16.73 41.73 5.31
C VAL A 792 18.22 42.03 5.27
N GLN A 793 18.77 42.41 6.42
CA GLN A 793 20.21 42.61 6.56
C GLN A 793 20.90 41.29 6.85
N LYS A 794 21.86 40.88 6.02
CA LYS A 794 22.72 39.73 6.29
C LYS A 794 24.01 40.25 6.89
N SER A 795 24.24 40.03 8.19
CA SER A 795 25.45 40.45 8.89
C SER A 795 26.69 39.89 8.17
N GLY A 796 27.53 40.79 7.64
CA GLY A 796 28.75 40.46 6.93
C GLY A 796 29.74 39.68 7.80
N ASN A 797 30.37 38.70 7.18
CA ASN A 797 31.43 37.89 7.76
C ASN A 797 32.69 38.76 7.99
N SER A 798 32.86 39.30 9.20
CA SER A 798 34.14 39.88 9.64
C SER A 798 34.57 39.23 10.95
N ASN A 799 35.65 38.45 10.86
CA ASN A 799 36.40 37.76 11.90
C ASN A 799 36.06 38.09 13.38
N GLY A 800 35.62 37.05 14.10
CA GLY A 800 35.90 36.85 15.52
C GLY A 800 35.12 37.71 16.51
N SER A 801 34.04 37.13 17.04
CA SER A 801 33.38 37.36 18.35
C SER A 801 31.90 37.77 18.30
N SER A 802 31.06 36.90 18.89
CA SER A 802 29.61 37.01 19.13
C SER A 802 28.70 37.17 17.89
N GLU A 803 28.04 36.07 17.52
CA GLU A 803 26.94 36.03 16.55
C GLU A 803 25.78 36.91 17.03
N LYS A 804 25.65 38.10 16.43
CA LYS A 804 24.43 38.91 16.50
C LYS A 804 23.68 38.74 15.19
N GLY A 805 22.53 38.06 15.24
CA GLY A 805 21.68 37.75 14.09
C GLY A 805 21.20 39.00 13.32
N GLY A 806 21.03 38.81 12.01
CA GLY A 806 20.56 39.85 11.08
C GLY A 806 19.19 40.43 11.46
N ARG A 807 19.08 41.75 11.41
CA ARG A 807 17.86 42.50 11.74
C ARG A 807 17.04 42.72 10.47
N ALA A 808 15.78 42.29 10.46
CA ALA A 808 14.81 42.75 9.47
C ALA A 808 14.15 44.04 9.97
N GLY A 809 14.30 45.13 9.22
CA GLY A 809 13.80 46.45 9.60
C GLY A 809 13.06 47.15 8.45
N PRO A 810 12.18 48.11 8.74
CA PRO A 810 11.69 49.03 7.72
C PRO A 810 12.86 49.82 7.10
N MET A 811 12.75 50.21 5.84
CA MET A 811 13.77 51.03 5.18
C MET A 811 13.96 52.36 5.92
N ALA A 812 15.20 52.69 6.33
CA ALA A 812 15.51 54.00 6.89
C ALA A 812 15.23 55.09 5.84
N GLY A 813 14.33 56.02 6.17
CA GLY A 813 13.80 57.05 5.25
C GLY A 813 12.34 56.84 4.82
N ALA A 814 11.60 55.93 5.45
CA ALA A 814 10.15 55.73 5.27
C ALA A 814 9.26 56.49 6.28
N ALA A 815 9.83 57.48 6.99
CA ALA A 815 9.08 58.41 7.83
C ALA A 815 8.84 59.72 7.07
#